data_AF-A0A0R1ZVS2-F1
#
_entry.id   AF-A0A0R1ZVS2-F1
#
_cell.length_a   1.000
_cell.length_b   1.000
_cell.length_c   1.000
_cell.angle_alpha   90.00
_cell.angle_beta   90.00
_cell.angle_gamma   90.00
#
_symmetry.space_group_name_H-M   'P 1'
#
loop_
_entity.id
_entity.type
_entity.pdbx_description
1 polymer ?
#
loop_
_entity_poly.entity_id
_entity_poly.type
_entity_poly.pdbx_seq_one_letter_code
_entity_poly.pdbx_strand_id
1 'polypeptide(L)'
;MMKRGSCMSAIGSIWHKWDLHVHTASSYDSKYNAADHDIKLVSAWVKHGISAAAITDHGVIDEERIANIRKIISDRNLNITVFPGVELRTDTASSNLHVIGIFSEMSDLHALAEDFRAFARRHNLIDNPQTAYVSLPDIVKFVRDEQHGLISVHDGKKSNGLGKATGLSGSKDDPNRDFKTLLRHDFRSQVDFLDTNSEQSAEALVAYVCTGDLDGLPVTVNSDIHSPKAYQAEAVTWIKAELTFDGLREAFSQPAGRISFKVIPKELQDQGLRKNSTISEIDVRSDDGKSDWYGNSLQLPLNPGLVTIIGNKGAGKSALADVLGLDGRSRNLNDASFLSKHRFNDKSRYGSRFSSRLRWCDGTEDDWLKLDQKPSSTNGKVEFLPQSYIEKIASSVSDEELSKEIQKIVFDALPKSKRLGQRSWAALIEKLEQKYTTSIQDARTRLQKVNIDILQFESKLKVSYLEERQEKLHTIQAQIKSMESNPPKKPLIENPESDESEKRQSLVDKLKTNKRLKETEEKEQGNISQFILDLNELQNNADKVVNTISEYNKTVKKFVEKYSTLLPNLTEITELTETMQITANISSNRQSSLSKNQAAAENKKSQLQNAIDETAKEIETSNKEINRRDSKMSIQGKQQAQYHDALEAWNSKLSLLKIGDEGLDTDSEKSVLEEIQNCTEKIPNQIAELYKQRHSLVEQILDLIKEKGRQLDGLYLDAKQYIDVLNNVDQQNGINTEQDSGVEFVGSIQPVSGFVQTILSNVDGRKAGKLRGSSEAADFINSELDKTDVSISNQVIDFIEAVLYQNDPKTSRPDFDGLEGIFRDRATAYDYLFGLEFLDAELRLMYNKRPLQALSAGEKGLVLLIFYLGLSRREYPLVIDQPEDNLDNQSIFKHLVPYLRYAKTQRQIIVVTHNPNIAIAADADQVIVATMDKNTNTFGFISGALEDKDINTQIVDVLEGTKPAFDLRDRRYSLFE
;
A
#
# COMPACT_ATOMS: atom_id res chain seq x y z
N MET A 1 45.03 16.48 -33.18
CA MET A 1 44.38 16.41 -31.85
C MET A 1 44.08 17.82 -31.36
N MET A 2 42.97 18.42 -31.79
CA MET A 2 42.44 19.64 -31.14
C MET A 2 41.72 19.20 -29.86
N LYS A 3 42.13 19.74 -28.71
CA LYS A 3 41.40 19.58 -27.45
C LYS A 3 40.01 20.19 -27.63
N ARG A 4 38.97 19.34 -27.75
CA ARG A 4 37.56 19.75 -27.66
C ARG A 4 37.33 20.40 -26.29
N GLY A 5 36.49 21.45 -26.24
CA GLY A 5 36.15 22.17 -25.00
C GLY A 5 35.62 21.22 -23.93
N SER A 6 36.35 21.13 -22.82
CA SER A 6 36.30 20.04 -21.82
C SER A 6 35.09 20.04 -20.88
N CYS A 7 33.97 20.68 -21.24
CA CYS A 7 32.85 20.86 -20.31
C CYS A 7 31.59 20.07 -20.68
N MET A 8 31.30 19.84 -21.97
CA MET A 8 30.10 19.09 -22.39
C MET A 8 30.26 17.57 -22.39
N SER A 9 31.48 17.03 -22.60
CA SER A 9 31.68 15.56 -22.61
C SER A 9 31.52 14.93 -21.22
N ALA A 10 31.75 15.69 -20.14
CA ALA A 10 31.76 15.15 -18.78
C ALA A 10 30.36 14.81 -18.23
N ILE A 11 29.30 15.42 -18.76
CA ILE A 11 27.90 15.23 -18.28
C ILE A 11 27.15 14.11 -19.01
N GLY A 12 27.79 13.43 -19.96
CA GLY A 12 27.17 12.36 -20.73
C GLY A 12 26.11 12.85 -21.74
N SER A 13 25.20 11.95 -22.13
CA SER A 13 24.21 12.18 -23.18
C SER A 13 23.11 13.15 -22.72
N ILE A 14 22.87 14.19 -23.53
CA ILE A 14 21.78 15.15 -23.33
C ILE A 14 21.01 15.37 -24.64
N TRP A 15 19.81 15.95 -24.53
CA TRP A 15 18.96 16.23 -25.69
C TRP A 15 19.53 17.36 -26.55
N HIS A 16 19.75 17.07 -27.82
CA HIS A 16 20.21 18.01 -28.84
C HIS A 16 19.30 17.98 -30.07
N LYS A 17 19.26 19.06 -30.84
CA LYS A 17 18.60 19.07 -32.16
C LYS A 17 19.59 18.67 -33.25
N TRP A 18 19.20 17.68 -34.05
CA TRP A 18 19.97 17.12 -35.14
C TRP A 18 19.21 17.27 -36.46
N ASP A 19 19.92 17.61 -37.52
CA ASP A 19 19.39 17.69 -38.88
C ASP A 19 20.21 16.81 -39.81
N LEU A 20 19.77 15.56 -39.96
CA LEU A 20 20.49 14.51 -40.66
C LEU A 20 20.27 14.51 -42.18
N HIS A 21 19.57 15.53 -42.71
CA HIS A 21 19.29 15.65 -44.14
C HIS A 21 19.31 17.12 -44.57
N VAL A 22 20.48 17.57 -45.05
CA VAL A 22 20.69 18.96 -45.49
C VAL A 22 21.42 18.99 -46.84
N HIS A 23 20.88 19.75 -47.79
CA HIS A 23 21.57 20.05 -49.03
C HIS A 23 22.29 21.39 -48.96
N THR A 24 23.41 21.45 -49.66
CA THR A 24 24.16 22.67 -49.89
C THR A 24 23.96 23.17 -51.32
N ALA A 25 24.70 24.21 -51.70
CA ALA A 25 24.75 24.66 -53.10
C ALA A 25 25.46 23.66 -54.04
N SER A 26 25.88 22.48 -53.56
CA SER A 26 26.55 21.43 -54.34
C SER A 26 25.54 20.41 -54.87
N SER A 27 24.35 20.32 -54.25
CA SER A 27 23.21 19.61 -54.83
C SER A 27 22.71 20.28 -56.12
N TYR A 28 22.30 19.47 -57.11
CA TYR A 28 21.90 19.96 -58.43
C TYR A 28 20.62 20.81 -58.42
N ASP A 29 19.80 20.69 -57.39
CA ASP A 29 18.50 21.38 -57.22
C ASP A 29 18.51 22.44 -56.13
N SER A 30 19.71 22.81 -55.65
CA SER A 30 19.86 23.93 -54.73
C SER A 30 19.36 25.23 -55.35
N LYS A 31 18.50 25.94 -54.62
CA LYS A 31 17.83 27.16 -55.10
C LYS A 31 18.64 28.43 -54.80
N TYR A 32 19.80 28.31 -54.13
CA TYR A 32 20.60 29.45 -53.69
C TYR A 32 22.09 29.12 -53.69
N ASN A 33 22.84 29.57 -54.70
CA ASN A 33 24.25 29.20 -54.90
C ASN A 33 25.22 30.39 -54.78
N ALA A 34 24.87 31.40 -53.99
CA ALA A 34 25.74 32.57 -53.79
C ALA A 34 26.91 32.25 -52.84
N ALA A 35 27.99 33.06 -52.91
CA ALA A 35 29.21 32.86 -52.12
C ALA A 35 29.01 32.88 -50.60
N ASP A 36 27.90 33.44 -50.11
CA ASP A 36 27.54 33.49 -48.69
C ASP A 36 26.60 32.35 -48.25
N HIS A 37 26.38 31.33 -49.09
CA HIS A 37 25.53 30.17 -48.81
C HIS A 37 25.91 29.49 -47.49
N ASP A 38 27.17 29.08 -47.34
CA ASP A 38 27.64 28.30 -46.19
C ASP A 38 27.55 29.10 -44.89
N ILE A 39 27.87 30.40 -44.95
CA ILE A 39 27.73 31.32 -43.82
C ILE A 39 26.26 31.45 -43.40
N LYS A 40 25.34 31.55 -44.37
CA LYS A 40 23.90 31.63 -44.10
C LYS A 40 23.35 30.33 -43.52
N LEU A 41 23.83 29.18 -44.00
CA LEU A 41 23.44 27.88 -43.48
C LEU A 41 23.85 27.72 -42.02
N VAL A 42 25.12 27.98 -41.69
CA VAL A 42 25.61 27.93 -40.30
C VAL A 42 24.86 28.94 -39.42
N SER A 43 24.56 30.13 -39.94
CA SER A 43 23.80 31.14 -39.19
C SER A 43 22.34 30.69 -38.94
N ALA A 44 21.74 29.94 -39.87
CA ALA A 44 20.42 29.33 -39.67
C ALA A 44 20.49 28.24 -38.59
N TRP A 45 21.48 27.36 -38.63
CA TRP A 45 21.69 26.34 -37.58
C TRP A 45 21.81 26.95 -36.18
N VAL A 46 22.61 28.02 -36.02
CA VAL A 46 22.73 28.74 -34.74
C VAL A 46 21.39 29.33 -34.32
N LYS A 47 20.67 30.01 -35.23
CA LYS A 47 19.37 30.61 -34.95
C LYS A 47 18.34 29.58 -34.48
N HIS A 48 18.41 28.36 -35.00
CA HIS A 48 17.46 27.29 -34.71
C HIS A 48 17.92 26.28 -33.64
N GLY A 49 19.13 26.48 -33.09
CA GLY A 49 19.69 25.65 -32.01
C GLY A 49 20.14 24.26 -32.47
N ILE A 50 20.54 24.11 -33.73
CA ILE A 50 21.04 22.84 -34.28
C ILE A 50 22.44 22.57 -33.73
N SER A 51 22.63 21.38 -33.17
CA SER A 51 23.89 20.94 -32.57
C SER A 51 24.64 19.92 -33.44
N ALA A 52 23.94 19.26 -34.36
CA ALA A 52 24.57 18.43 -35.37
C ALA A 52 23.80 18.45 -36.70
N ALA A 53 24.52 18.35 -37.81
CA ALA A 53 23.92 18.28 -39.14
C ALA A 53 24.69 17.33 -40.06
N ALA A 54 23.99 16.62 -40.95
CA ALA A 54 24.59 15.83 -42.02
C ALA A 54 24.41 16.55 -43.36
N ILE A 55 25.50 16.73 -44.11
CA ILE A 55 25.47 17.29 -45.45
C ILE A 55 25.29 16.13 -46.44
N THR A 56 24.14 16.05 -47.08
CA THR A 56 23.69 14.90 -47.88
C THR A 56 23.33 15.35 -49.30
N ASP A 57 24.28 16.01 -49.97
CA ASP A 57 24.07 16.50 -51.34
C ASP A 57 23.79 15.34 -52.32
N HIS A 58 22.96 15.61 -53.33
CA HIS A 58 22.58 14.61 -54.31
C HIS A 58 23.78 14.12 -55.14
N GLY A 59 24.15 12.85 -54.98
CA GLY A 59 25.16 12.19 -55.80
C GLY A 59 26.56 12.80 -55.73
N VAL A 60 26.88 13.57 -54.68
CA VAL A 60 28.19 14.20 -54.48
C VAL A 60 28.54 14.32 -52.99
N ILE A 61 29.80 14.04 -52.66
CA ILE A 61 30.42 14.39 -51.37
C ILE A 61 31.41 15.53 -51.65
N ASP A 62 31.01 16.77 -51.37
CA ASP A 62 31.82 17.97 -51.63
C ASP A 62 32.77 18.25 -50.45
N GLU A 63 33.98 17.71 -50.53
CA GLU A 63 35.01 17.88 -49.50
C GLU A 63 35.36 19.35 -49.22
N GLU A 64 35.40 20.21 -50.24
CA GLU A 64 35.78 21.62 -50.08
C GLU A 64 34.70 22.36 -49.31
N ARG A 65 33.43 22.11 -49.63
CA ARG A 65 32.30 22.75 -48.96
C ARG A 65 32.13 22.26 -47.52
N ILE A 66 32.19 20.96 -47.30
CA ILE A 66 32.11 20.38 -45.95
C ILE A 66 33.26 20.93 -45.09
N ALA A 67 34.49 21.01 -45.63
CA ALA A 67 35.63 21.61 -44.94
C ALA A 67 35.42 23.11 -44.66
N ASN A 68 34.87 23.87 -45.60
CA ASN A 68 34.57 25.30 -45.41
C ASN A 68 33.53 25.53 -44.31
N ILE A 69 32.45 24.75 -44.29
CA ILE A 69 31.41 24.82 -43.24
C ILE A 69 32.01 24.48 -41.87
N ARG A 70 32.80 23.41 -41.76
CA ARG A 70 33.52 23.04 -40.53
C ARG A 70 34.47 24.15 -40.07
N LYS A 71 35.15 24.81 -41.00
CA LYS A 71 36.02 25.96 -40.71
C LYS A 71 35.21 27.15 -40.16
N ILE A 72 34.08 27.50 -40.78
CA ILE A 72 33.21 28.60 -40.30
C ILE A 72 32.73 28.32 -38.86
N ILE A 73 32.36 27.09 -38.56
CA ILE A 73 31.94 26.65 -37.21
C ILE A 73 33.10 26.82 -36.21
N SER A 74 34.29 26.34 -36.56
CA SER A 74 35.50 26.43 -35.73
C SER A 74 35.94 27.88 -35.49
N ASP A 75 36.02 28.70 -36.55
CA ASP A 75 36.42 30.12 -36.48
C ASP A 75 35.46 30.95 -35.60
N ARG A 76 34.20 30.51 -35.47
CA ARG A 76 33.17 31.13 -34.63
C ARG A 76 33.02 30.48 -33.24
N ASN A 77 33.82 29.47 -32.93
CA ASN A 77 33.74 28.69 -31.69
C ASN A 77 32.32 28.15 -31.40
N LEU A 78 31.65 27.65 -32.44
CA LEU A 78 30.31 27.07 -32.35
C LEU A 78 30.39 25.57 -32.05
N ASN A 79 29.50 25.08 -31.19
CA ASN A 79 29.41 23.65 -30.87
C ASN A 79 28.42 22.95 -31.81
N ILE A 80 28.81 22.81 -33.09
CA ILE A 80 28.01 22.13 -34.12
C ILE A 80 28.85 21.05 -34.79
N THR A 81 28.42 19.80 -34.71
CA THR A 81 29.06 18.68 -35.43
C THR A 81 28.52 18.57 -36.85
N VAL A 82 29.39 18.36 -37.83
CA VAL A 82 29.01 18.19 -39.24
C VAL A 82 29.43 16.81 -39.74
N PHE A 83 28.46 15.99 -40.11
CA PHE A 83 28.67 14.68 -40.72
C PHE A 83 28.74 14.81 -42.24
N PRO A 84 29.75 14.19 -42.90
CA PRO A 84 29.69 13.99 -44.33
C PRO A 84 28.61 12.98 -44.67
N GLY A 85 27.94 13.18 -45.78
CA GLY A 85 26.91 12.28 -46.27
C GLY A 85 26.67 12.45 -47.76
N VAL A 86 25.77 11.64 -48.29
CA VAL A 86 25.36 11.66 -49.70
C VAL A 86 23.92 11.18 -49.79
N GLU A 87 23.15 11.75 -50.70
CA GLU A 87 21.84 11.21 -51.07
C GLU A 87 21.89 10.58 -52.46
N LEU A 88 21.38 9.36 -52.56
CA LEU A 88 21.36 8.53 -53.76
C LEU A 88 19.93 8.11 -54.10
N ARG A 89 19.68 7.85 -55.38
CA ARG A 89 18.39 7.28 -55.83
C ARG A 89 18.52 5.77 -56.03
N THR A 90 17.51 5.03 -55.60
CA THR A 90 17.41 3.60 -55.89
C THR A 90 16.13 3.26 -56.63
N ASP A 91 16.21 2.27 -57.52
CA ASP A 91 15.10 1.64 -58.22
C ASP A 91 14.56 0.41 -57.45
N THR A 92 15.21 0.08 -56.33
CA THR A 92 14.78 -1.01 -55.45
C THR A 92 13.44 -0.62 -54.81
N ALA A 93 12.43 -1.48 -54.96
CA ALA A 93 11.04 -1.30 -54.51
C ALA A 93 10.17 -0.27 -55.28
N SER A 94 10.69 0.90 -55.67
CA SER A 94 9.93 1.90 -56.46
C SER A 94 10.82 2.82 -57.29
N SER A 95 10.29 3.39 -58.38
CA SER A 95 11.03 4.26 -59.28
C SER A 95 11.08 5.72 -58.80
N ASN A 96 11.49 5.99 -57.55
CA ASN A 96 11.91 7.33 -57.08
C ASN A 96 12.39 7.37 -55.61
N LEU A 97 12.85 6.25 -55.03
CA LEU A 97 13.21 6.22 -53.60
C LEU A 97 14.58 6.86 -53.37
N HIS A 98 14.68 7.69 -52.33
CA HIS A 98 15.92 8.33 -51.92
C HIS A 98 16.52 7.60 -50.71
N VAL A 99 17.82 7.33 -50.80
CA VAL A 99 18.61 6.63 -49.80
C VAL A 99 19.77 7.53 -49.39
N ILE A 100 19.91 7.75 -48.09
CA ILE A 100 20.92 8.65 -47.54
C ILE A 100 22.02 7.79 -46.92
N GLY A 101 23.28 8.07 -47.28
CA GLY A 101 24.46 7.58 -46.56
C GLY A 101 25.01 8.67 -45.66
N ILE A 102 25.19 8.37 -44.36
CA ILE A 102 25.81 9.27 -43.39
C ILE A 102 27.09 8.62 -42.85
N PHE A 103 28.18 9.38 -42.81
CA PHE A 103 29.50 8.90 -42.41
C PHE A 103 30.00 9.60 -41.15
N SER A 104 31.06 9.05 -40.55
CA SER A 104 31.65 9.61 -39.34
C SER A 104 32.18 11.03 -39.55
N GLU A 105 32.02 11.89 -38.54
CA GLU A 105 32.62 13.21 -38.57
C GLU A 105 34.15 13.15 -38.60
N MET A 106 34.72 12.02 -38.15
CA MET A 106 36.14 11.72 -38.08
C MET A 106 36.69 11.05 -39.34
N SER A 107 35.85 10.75 -40.33
CA SER A 107 36.31 10.19 -41.61
C SER A 107 37.32 11.11 -42.29
N ASP A 108 38.32 10.52 -42.96
CA ASP A 108 39.19 11.26 -43.88
C ASP A 108 38.34 11.72 -45.05
N LEU A 109 38.00 13.01 -45.03
CA LEU A 109 37.07 13.61 -45.97
C LEU A 109 37.57 13.52 -47.43
N HIS A 110 38.89 13.57 -47.63
CA HIS A 110 39.47 13.49 -48.97
C HIS A 110 39.39 12.06 -49.51
N ALA A 111 39.79 11.08 -48.69
CA ALA A 111 39.70 9.67 -49.06
C ALA A 111 38.24 9.26 -49.34
N LEU A 112 37.30 9.64 -48.46
CA LEU A 112 35.87 9.38 -48.63
C LEU A 112 35.32 10.00 -49.92
N ALA A 113 35.69 11.25 -50.23
CA ALA A 113 35.25 11.92 -51.45
C ALA A 113 35.83 11.28 -52.71
N GLU A 114 37.09 10.86 -52.71
CA GLU A 114 37.71 10.14 -53.84
C GLU A 114 37.11 8.75 -54.06
N ASP A 115 36.90 7.99 -52.99
CA ASP A 115 36.23 6.69 -53.04
C ASP A 115 34.81 6.83 -53.60
N PHE A 116 34.08 7.85 -53.14
CA PHE A 116 32.76 8.15 -53.66
C PHE A 116 32.80 8.61 -55.12
N ARG A 117 33.79 9.41 -55.56
CA ARG A 117 33.96 9.78 -56.98
C ARG A 117 34.19 8.53 -57.85
N ALA A 118 34.96 7.56 -57.37
CA ALA A 118 35.14 6.29 -58.06
C ALA A 118 33.84 5.47 -58.13
N PHE A 119 33.08 5.42 -57.04
CA PHE A 119 31.73 4.83 -57.02
C PHE A 119 30.78 5.54 -58.00
N ALA A 120 30.71 6.87 -57.95
CA ALA A 120 29.85 7.69 -58.80
C ALA A 120 30.14 7.51 -60.30
N ARG A 121 31.41 7.36 -60.69
CA ARG A 121 31.79 7.03 -62.09
C ARG A 121 31.28 5.66 -62.52
N ARG A 122 31.41 4.64 -61.67
CA ARG A 122 30.94 3.28 -61.96
C ARG A 122 29.43 3.21 -62.16
N HIS A 123 28.68 4.05 -61.44
CA HIS A 123 27.23 4.10 -61.48
C HIS A 123 26.66 5.26 -62.31
N ASN A 124 27.50 5.93 -63.13
CA ASN A 124 27.09 6.99 -64.05
C ASN A 124 26.37 8.18 -63.38
N LEU A 125 26.65 8.44 -62.09
CA LEU A 125 26.04 9.51 -61.30
C LEU A 125 26.53 10.90 -61.74
N ILE A 126 27.78 10.98 -62.21
CA ILE A 126 28.40 12.24 -62.63
C ILE A 126 27.76 12.78 -63.91
N ASP A 127 27.53 11.90 -64.89
CA ASP A 127 26.98 12.29 -66.18
C ASP A 127 25.44 12.41 -66.15
N ASN A 128 24.76 11.73 -65.22
CA ASN A 128 23.29 11.70 -65.11
C ASN A 128 22.80 11.87 -63.66
N PRO A 129 23.11 12.98 -62.97
CA PRO A 129 22.84 13.16 -61.54
C PRO A 129 21.34 13.18 -61.18
N GLN A 130 20.45 13.45 -62.16
CA GLN A 130 19.01 13.56 -61.94
C GLN A 130 18.24 12.27 -62.23
N THR A 131 18.86 11.29 -62.88
CA THR A 131 18.15 10.11 -63.44
C THR A 131 18.88 8.79 -63.22
N ALA A 132 20.14 8.80 -62.76
CA ALA A 132 20.86 7.59 -62.44
C ALA A 132 20.32 6.94 -61.15
N TYR A 133 20.15 5.62 -61.19
CA TYR A 133 19.73 4.80 -60.06
C TYR A 133 20.85 3.85 -59.67
N VAL A 134 20.98 3.62 -58.37
CA VAL A 134 21.92 2.66 -57.79
C VAL A 134 21.13 1.57 -57.08
N SER A 135 21.54 0.32 -57.27
CA SER A 135 20.91 -0.80 -56.57
C SER A 135 21.15 -0.67 -55.06
N LEU A 136 20.15 -0.98 -54.23
CA LEU A 136 20.34 -0.90 -52.77
C LEU A 136 21.51 -1.76 -52.27
N PRO A 137 21.76 -2.99 -52.78
CA PRO A 137 22.94 -3.76 -52.38
C PRO A 137 24.28 -3.05 -52.66
N ASP A 138 24.40 -2.32 -53.77
CA ASP A 138 25.62 -1.54 -54.06
C ASP A 138 25.76 -0.35 -53.11
N ILE A 139 24.65 0.30 -52.75
CA ILE A 139 24.65 1.36 -51.72
C ILE A 139 25.07 0.78 -50.37
N VAL A 140 24.52 -0.37 -49.96
CA VAL A 140 24.88 -1.05 -48.71
C VAL A 140 26.36 -1.37 -48.68
N LYS A 141 26.87 -1.95 -49.76
CA LYS A 141 28.28 -2.28 -49.89
C LYS A 141 29.18 -1.05 -49.72
N PHE A 142 28.88 0.03 -50.43
CA PHE A 142 29.68 1.25 -50.33
C PHE A 142 29.54 1.90 -48.94
N VAL A 143 28.32 2.17 -48.50
CA VAL A 143 28.07 2.93 -47.28
C VAL A 143 28.47 2.14 -46.04
N ARG A 144 27.97 0.92 -45.87
CA ARG A 144 28.13 0.15 -44.64
C ARG A 144 29.41 -0.70 -44.63
N ASP A 145 29.65 -1.48 -45.68
CA ASP A 145 30.73 -2.46 -45.68
C ASP A 145 32.10 -1.81 -45.92
N GLU A 146 32.18 -0.87 -46.86
CA GLU A 146 33.43 -0.19 -47.25
C GLU A 146 33.70 1.05 -46.37
N GLN A 147 32.68 1.86 -46.07
CA GLN A 147 32.85 3.16 -45.39
C GLN A 147 32.29 3.21 -43.95
N HIS A 148 31.69 2.13 -43.45
CA HIS A 148 31.15 2.02 -42.08
C HIS A 148 30.14 3.13 -41.70
N GLY A 149 29.40 3.61 -42.69
CA GLY A 149 28.33 4.60 -42.56
C GLY A 149 26.96 4.00 -42.19
N LEU A 150 26.00 4.90 -41.95
CA LEU A 150 24.59 4.61 -41.70
C LEU A 150 23.75 4.88 -42.94
N ILE A 151 22.71 4.05 -43.15
CA ILE A 151 21.84 4.09 -44.30
C ILE A 151 20.42 4.47 -43.86
N SER A 152 19.90 5.55 -44.44
CA SER A 152 18.51 5.98 -44.28
C SER A 152 17.71 5.81 -45.54
N VAL A 153 16.39 5.71 -45.39
CA VAL A 153 15.43 5.83 -46.49
C VAL A 153 14.54 7.03 -46.23
N HIS A 154 14.48 7.95 -47.20
CA HIS A 154 13.75 9.20 -47.08
C HIS A 154 12.34 9.13 -47.68
N ASP A 155 11.34 9.57 -46.91
CA ASP A 155 9.96 9.78 -47.33
C ASP A 155 9.70 11.23 -47.80
N GLY A 156 9.83 11.47 -49.11
CA GLY A 156 9.68 12.80 -49.72
C GLY A 156 8.24 13.33 -49.86
N LYS A 157 8.11 14.65 -50.12
CA LYS A 157 6.83 15.43 -50.15
C LYS A 157 5.79 15.07 -51.23
N LYS A 158 5.93 13.99 -51.99
CA LYS A 158 4.99 13.67 -53.09
C LYS A 158 3.77 12.91 -52.58
N SER A 159 2.66 12.97 -53.33
CA SER A 159 1.32 12.45 -52.98
C SER A 159 1.23 10.95 -52.63
N ASN A 160 2.34 10.21 -52.71
CA ASN A 160 2.49 8.77 -52.46
C ASN A 160 3.55 8.46 -51.38
N GLY A 161 3.80 9.38 -50.44
CA GLY A 161 4.80 9.17 -49.38
C GLY A 161 4.47 8.01 -48.42
N LEU A 162 5.51 7.37 -47.87
CA LEU A 162 5.47 6.26 -46.90
C LEU A 162 4.51 6.54 -45.73
N GLY A 163 4.41 7.79 -45.26
CA GLY A 163 3.55 8.19 -44.13
C GLY A 163 2.03 8.20 -44.37
N LYS A 164 1.55 7.93 -45.59
CA LYS A 164 0.10 7.88 -45.92
C LYS A 164 -0.46 6.47 -46.09
N ALA A 165 0.32 5.44 -45.77
CA ALA A 165 -0.12 4.07 -45.96
C ALA A 165 -1.31 3.70 -45.07
N THR A 166 -2.24 2.87 -45.58
CA THR A 166 -3.38 2.29 -44.86
C THR A 166 -3.59 0.85 -45.31
N GLY A 167 -3.45 -0.12 -44.39
CA GLY A 167 -3.85 -1.51 -44.57
C GLY A 167 -2.89 -2.42 -45.35
N LEU A 168 -2.91 -3.74 -45.07
CA LEU A 168 -1.95 -4.77 -45.52
C LEU A 168 -2.32 -5.54 -46.82
N SER A 169 -3.45 -5.31 -47.49
CA SER A 169 -3.85 -6.07 -48.69
C SER A 169 -3.27 -5.48 -50.00
N GLY A 170 -2.33 -6.20 -50.64
CA GLY A 170 -1.70 -5.78 -51.90
C GLY A 170 -2.54 -6.11 -53.13
N SER A 171 -3.10 -5.08 -53.77
CA SER A 171 -3.69 -5.10 -55.12
C SER A 171 -2.80 -4.27 -56.06
N LYS A 172 -2.89 -4.45 -57.39
CA LYS A 172 -2.18 -3.59 -58.36
C LYS A 172 -2.59 -2.11 -58.27
N ASP A 173 -3.75 -1.83 -57.67
CA ASP A 173 -4.28 -0.48 -57.43
C ASP A 173 -4.03 0.01 -55.99
N ASP A 174 -3.18 -0.69 -55.21
CA ASP A 174 -2.84 -0.30 -53.84
C ASP A 174 -1.86 0.87 -53.83
N PRO A 175 -2.23 2.05 -53.29
CA PRO A 175 -1.34 3.20 -53.18
C PRO A 175 -0.11 2.94 -52.29
N ASN A 176 -0.10 1.83 -51.53
CA ASN A 176 0.93 1.48 -50.54
C ASN A 176 1.81 0.31 -50.95
N ARG A 177 1.76 -0.09 -52.23
CA ARG A 177 2.53 -1.22 -52.77
C ARG A 177 4.05 -1.06 -52.56
N ASP A 178 4.56 0.14 -52.76
CA ASP A 178 5.98 0.45 -52.65
C ASP A 178 6.43 0.34 -51.18
N PHE A 179 5.61 0.85 -50.26
CA PHE A 179 5.79 0.68 -48.80
C PHE A 179 5.75 -0.79 -48.37
N LYS A 180 4.79 -1.58 -48.86
CA LYS A 180 4.76 -3.05 -48.59
C LYS A 180 5.93 -3.81 -49.19
N THR A 181 6.59 -3.25 -50.20
CA THR A 181 7.81 -3.82 -50.79
C THR A 181 9.05 -3.46 -49.97
N LEU A 182 9.08 -2.25 -49.38
CA LEU A 182 10.05 -1.83 -48.34
C LEU A 182 9.91 -2.65 -47.05
N LEU A 183 8.72 -3.14 -46.73
CA LEU A 183 8.42 -3.97 -45.55
C LEU A 183 8.91 -5.42 -45.62
N ARG A 184 9.63 -5.82 -46.68
CA ARG A 184 10.20 -7.17 -46.77
C ARG A 184 11.40 -7.30 -45.85
N HIS A 185 11.53 -8.43 -45.15
CA HIS A 185 12.64 -8.77 -44.26
C HIS A 185 14.04 -8.45 -44.84
N ASP A 186 14.25 -8.67 -46.14
CA ASP A 186 15.54 -8.39 -46.81
C ASP A 186 15.89 -6.89 -46.90
N PHE A 187 14.88 -6.02 -46.87
CA PHE A 187 15.06 -4.56 -46.92
C PHE A 187 15.36 -4.00 -45.52
N ARG A 188 14.69 -4.51 -44.48
CA ARG A 188 14.94 -4.17 -43.06
C ARG A 188 16.40 -4.33 -42.67
N SER A 189 17.05 -5.41 -43.10
CA SER A 189 18.46 -5.70 -42.77
C SER A 189 19.44 -4.76 -43.48
N GLN A 190 18.99 -4.03 -44.51
CA GLN A 190 19.81 -3.16 -45.34
C GLN A 190 19.72 -1.68 -44.93
N VAL A 191 18.83 -1.31 -44.02
CA VAL A 191 18.56 0.09 -43.64
C VAL A 191 18.67 0.24 -42.12
N ASP A 192 19.28 1.35 -41.68
CA ASP A 192 19.55 1.62 -40.27
C ASP A 192 18.45 2.49 -39.63
N PHE A 193 17.82 3.39 -40.39
CA PHE A 193 16.72 4.24 -39.92
C PHE A 193 15.84 4.76 -41.07
N LEU A 194 14.68 5.33 -40.72
CA LEU A 194 13.79 6.00 -41.67
C LEU A 194 13.84 7.51 -41.46
N ASP A 195 13.80 8.26 -42.56
CA ASP A 195 13.82 9.71 -42.59
C ASP A 195 12.54 10.26 -43.22
N THR A 196 12.06 11.39 -42.70
CA THR A 196 10.91 12.12 -43.24
C THR A 196 11.03 13.61 -42.92
N ASN A 197 10.09 14.43 -43.39
CA ASN A 197 10.12 15.88 -43.24
C ASN A 197 8.98 16.45 -42.37
N SER A 198 8.15 15.59 -41.79
CA SER A 198 7.05 16.03 -40.93
C SER A 198 6.79 15.08 -39.76
N GLU A 199 6.40 15.66 -38.62
CA GLU A 199 5.98 14.92 -37.42
C GLU A 199 4.83 13.95 -37.73
N GLN A 200 3.86 14.34 -38.57
CA GLN A 200 2.74 13.48 -38.94
C GLN A 200 3.19 12.21 -39.67
N SER A 201 4.13 12.33 -40.63
CA SER A 201 4.71 11.18 -41.31
C SER A 201 5.51 10.32 -40.35
N ALA A 202 6.24 10.92 -39.42
CA ALA A 202 7.01 10.19 -38.41
C ALA A 202 6.11 9.39 -37.47
N GLU A 203 4.98 9.96 -37.01
CA GLU A 203 3.99 9.25 -36.20
C GLU A 203 3.42 8.03 -36.92
N ALA A 204 3.08 8.20 -38.21
CA ALA A 204 2.60 7.10 -39.04
C ALA A 204 3.67 6.01 -39.14
N LEU A 205 4.92 6.37 -39.48
CA LEU A 205 6.03 5.44 -39.58
C LEU A 205 6.31 4.72 -38.26
N VAL A 206 6.30 5.40 -37.11
CA VAL A 206 6.50 4.77 -35.80
C VAL A 206 5.41 3.76 -35.48
N ALA A 207 4.13 4.11 -35.72
CA ALA A 207 3.03 3.17 -35.54
C ALA A 207 3.21 1.89 -36.40
N TYR A 208 3.83 2.01 -37.58
CA TYR A 208 4.19 0.88 -38.43
C TYR A 208 5.42 0.11 -37.93
N VAL A 209 6.48 0.80 -37.52
CA VAL A 209 7.72 0.22 -36.98
C VAL A 209 7.41 -0.66 -35.79
N CYS A 210 6.43 -0.32 -34.95
CA CYS A 210 6.02 -1.15 -33.81
C CYS A 210 5.34 -2.49 -34.19
N THR A 211 5.37 -2.93 -35.45
CA THR A 211 4.75 -4.18 -35.92
C THR A 211 5.67 -4.99 -36.84
N GLY A 212 5.79 -6.30 -36.59
CA GLY A 212 6.43 -7.26 -37.49
C GLY A 212 7.93 -7.02 -37.70
N ASP A 213 8.39 -7.14 -38.95
CA ASP A 213 9.81 -7.12 -39.31
C ASP A 213 10.49 -5.74 -39.15
N LEU A 214 9.73 -4.65 -38.98
CA LEU A 214 10.32 -3.31 -38.79
C LEU A 214 10.60 -2.96 -37.34
N ASP A 215 10.32 -3.85 -36.39
CA ASP A 215 10.46 -3.55 -34.96
C ASP A 215 11.85 -3.00 -34.62
N GLY A 216 11.83 -1.95 -33.80
CA GLY A 216 13.01 -1.23 -33.35
C GLY A 216 13.70 -0.31 -34.38
N LEU A 217 13.20 -0.11 -35.61
CA LEU A 217 13.80 0.87 -36.53
C LEU A 217 13.60 2.33 -36.05
N PRO A 218 14.68 3.12 -35.93
CA PRO A 218 14.56 4.55 -35.65
C PRO A 218 13.85 5.31 -36.77
N VAL A 219 13.07 6.33 -36.39
CA VAL A 219 12.43 7.28 -37.32
C VAL A 219 12.86 8.69 -36.96
N THR A 220 13.25 9.47 -37.97
CA THR A 220 13.73 10.85 -37.82
C THR A 220 12.94 11.80 -38.72
N VAL A 221 12.74 13.03 -38.25
CA VAL A 221 12.26 14.17 -39.01
C VAL A 221 13.42 15.12 -39.27
N ASN A 222 13.75 15.37 -40.54
CA ASN A 222 14.84 16.26 -40.94
C ASN A 222 14.35 17.29 -41.97
N SER A 223 15.16 18.32 -42.21
CA SER A 223 14.70 19.52 -42.89
C SER A 223 14.53 19.34 -44.40
N ASP A 224 15.31 18.45 -45.02
CA ASP A 224 15.36 18.23 -46.48
C ASP A 224 15.53 19.58 -47.22
N ILE A 225 16.40 20.42 -46.65
CA ILE A 225 16.46 21.83 -47.01
C ILE A 225 17.40 22.08 -48.19
N HIS A 226 16.89 22.78 -49.20
CA HIS A 226 17.58 23.11 -50.45
C HIS A 226 17.99 24.59 -50.56
N SER A 227 17.76 25.36 -49.50
CA SER A 227 18.16 26.76 -49.41
C SER A 227 18.23 27.23 -47.96
N PRO A 228 19.32 27.89 -47.53
CA PRO A 228 19.47 28.40 -46.17
C PRO A 228 18.35 29.37 -45.74
N LYS A 229 17.69 30.05 -46.70
CA LYS A 229 16.61 31.00 -46.42
C LYS A 229 15.29 30.34 -46.03
N ALA A 230 15.11 29.07 -46.40
CA ALA A 230 13.88 28.33 -46.16
C ALA A 230 13.98 27.41 -44.92
N TYR A 231 15.08 27.48 -44.17
CA TYR A 231 15.30 26.66 -42.99
C TYR A 231 14.21 26.93 -41.93
N GLN A 232 13.53 25.86 -41.47
CA GLN A 232 12.49 25.91 -40.46
C GLN A 232 12.88 25.04 -39.26
N ALA A 233 12.62 25.52 -38.04
CA ALA A 233 12.96 24.81 -36.80
C ALA A 233 12.00 23.66 -36.46
N GLU A 234 10.87 23.56 -37.17
CA GLU A 234 9.75 22.66 -36.87
C GLU A 234 9.94 21.25 -37.46
N ALA A 235 10.97 21.05 -38.30
CA ALA A 235 11.25 19.80 -39.01
C ALA A 235 12.65 19.25 -38.66
N VAL A 236 12.98 19.11 -37.37
CA VAL A 236 14.26 18.54 -36.92
C VAL A 236 14.06 17.59 -35.74
N THR A 237 14.90 16.56 -35.66
CA THR A 237 14.80 15.51 -34.64
C THR A 237 15.60 15.89 -33.42
N TRP A 238 15.03 15.64 -32.24
CA TRP A 238 15.78 15.63 -31.00
C TRP A 238 16.42 14.27 -30.79
N ILE A 239 17.73 14.25 -30.59
CA ILE A 239 18.51 13.04 -30.29
C ILE A 239 19.29 13.26 -29.00
N LYS A 240 19.15 12.31 -28.06
CA LYS A 240 19.86 12.26 -26.78
C LYS A 240 21.12 11.41 -26.92
N ALA A 241 22.22 12.08 -27.22
CA ALA A 241 23.52 11.44 -27.42
C ALA A 241 24.64 12.49 -27.39
N GLU A 242 25.89 12.04 -27.28
CA GLU A 242 27.03 12.88 -27.65
C GLU A 242 26.95 13.27 -29.13
N LEU A 243 27.46 14.46 -29.45
CA LEU A 243 27.49 15.02 -30.81
C LEU A 243 28.58 14.37 -31.68
N THR A 244 28.55 13.05 -31.78
CA THR A 244 29.50 12.19 -32.51
C THR A 244 28.75 11.15 -33.33
N PHE A 245 29.44 10.53 -34.30
CA PHE A 245 28.83 9.47 -35.09
C PHE A 245 28.50 8.23 -34.24
N ASP A 246 29.35 7.89 -33.27
CA ASP A 246 29.08 6.78 -32.36
C ASP A 246 27.91 7.08 -31.42
N GLY A 247 27.74 8.35 -31.00
CA GLY A 247 26.54 8.78 -30.27
C GLY A 247 25.26 8.65 -31.09
N LEU A 248 25.31 8.97 -32.39
CA LEU A 248 24.19 8.73 -33.30
C LEU A 248 23.87 7.23 -33.41
N ARG A 249 24.89 6.38 -33.54
CA ARG A 249 24.72 4.92 -33.59
C ARG A 249 24.09 4.37 -32.30
N GLU A 250 24.51 4.87 -31.14
CA GLU A 250 23.93 4.47 -29.85
C GLU A 250 22.47 4.93 -29.71
N ALA A 251 22.14 6.15 -30.13
CA ALA A 251 20.76 6.58 -30.15
C ALA A 251 19.87 5.73 -31.08
N PHE A 252 20.44 5.21 -32.18
CA PHE A 252 19.72 4.36 -33.13
C PHE A 252 19.63 2.90 -32.69
N SER A 253 20.56 2.41 -31.88
CA SER A 253 20.47 1.07 -31.28
C SER A 253 19.38 1.02 -30.19
N GLN A 254 19.15 2.13 -29.50
CA GLN A 254 18.12 2.29 -28.45
C GLN A 254 17.24 3.54 -28.70
N PRO A 255 16.41 3.53 -29.76
CA PRO A 255 15.65 4.73 -30.15
C PRO A 255 14.62 5.15 -29.10
N ALA A 256 14.08 4.18 -28.36
CA ALA A 256 13.14 4.43 -27.26
C ALA A 256 13.82 5.20 -26.12
N GLY A 257 13.39 6.44 -25.90
CA GLY A 257 13.96 7.33 -24.86
C GLY A 257 15.15 8.16 -25.32
N ARG A 258 15.69 7.94 -26.53
CA ARG A 258 16.78 8.74 -27.10
C ARG A 258 16.40 9.54 -28.35
N ILE A 259 15.29 9.23 -29.01
CA ILE A 259 14.84 9.94 -30.21
C ILE A 259 13.46 10.53 -29.98
N SER A 260 13.28 11.79 -30.37
CA SER A 260 11.97 12.44 -30.37
C SER A 260 11.83 13.38 -31.56
N PHE A 261 10.77 13.19 -32.35
CA PHE A 261 10.38 14.06 -33.45
C PHE A 261 9.39 15.16 -33.01
N LYS A 262 9.12 15.27 -31.71
CA LYS A 262 8.26 16.32 -31.13
C LYS A 262 9.00 17.66 -31.10
N VAL A 263 8.27 18.77 -31.12
CA VAL A 263 8.83 20.14 -31.02
C VAL A 263 9.78 20.29 -29.82
N ILE A 264 9.40 19.71 -28.67
CA ILE A 264 10.24 19.56 -27.46
C ILE A 264 9.96 18.17 -26.87
N PRO A 265 10.99 17.36 -26.54
CA PRO A 265 10.81 16.09 -25.85
C PRO A 265 10.13 16.30 -24.48
N LYS A 266 9.16 15.44 -24.13
CA LYS A 266 8.45 15.53 -22.84
C LYS A 266 9.42 15.50 -21.65
N GLU A 267 10.41 14.61 -21.69
CA GLU A 267 11.43 14.51 -20.63
C GLU A 267 12.18 15.84 -20.46
N LEU A 268 12.56 16.51 -21.55
CA LEU A 268 13.24 17.80 -21.50
C LEU A 268 12.34 18.91 -20.96
N GLN A 269 11.03 18.87 -21.28
CA GLN A 269 10.04 19.78 -20.71
C GLN A 269 9.89 19.59 -19.20
N ASP A 270 9.76 18.33 -18.75
CA ASP A 270 9.63 17.96 -17.34
C ASP A 270 10.89 18.34 -16.54
N GLN A 271 12.08 18.10 -17.10
CA GLN A 271 13.36 18.57 -16.55
C GLN A 271 13.39 20.10 -16.39
N GLY A 272 12.81 20.84 -17.33
CA GLY A 272 12.69 22.29 -17.27
C GLY A 272 11.87 22.80 -16.08
N LEU A 273 10.86 22.04 -15.64
CA LEU A 273 9.99 22.40 -14.51
C LEU A 273 10.64 22.13 -13.14
N ARG A 274 11.59 21.20 -13.06
CA ARG A 274 12.22 20.72 -11.81
C ARG A 274 13.67 21.18 -11.60
N LYS A 275 14.08 22.28 -12.24
CA LYS A 275 15.46 22.80 -12.17
C LYS A 275 15.94 23.11 -10.76
N ASN A 276 15.06 23.56 -9.87
CA ASN A 276 15.33 23.86 -8.46
C ASN A 276 15.45 22.61 -7.57
N SER A 277 15.16 21.43 -8.11
CA SER A 277 15.24 20.14 -7.42
C SER A 277 16.10 19.12 -8.19
N THR A 278 16.94 19.60 -9.12
CA THR A 278 17.88 18.78 -9.89
C THR A 278 19.31 19.26 -9.66
N ILE A 279 20.21 18.37 -9.25
CA ILE A 279 21.60 18.71 -8.99
C ILE A 279 22.33 18.84 -10.34
N SER A 280 23.02 19.95 -10.54
CA SER A 280 23.87 20.16 -11.72
C SER A 280 25.34 19.84 -11.47
N GLU A 281 25.82 20.00 -10.24
CA GLU A 281 27.22 19.82 -9.89
C GLU A 281 27.39 19.56 -8.39
N ILE A 282 28.40 18.75 -8.05
CA ILE A 282 28.91 18.60 -6.68
C ILE A 282 30.34 19.13 -6.60
N ASP A 283 30.57 20.00 -5.61
CA ASP A 283 31.89 20.53 -5.27
C ASP A 283 32.37 19.90 -3.95
N VAL A 284 33.60 19.41 -3.88
CA VAL A 284 34.29 19.03 -2.63
C VAL A 284 35.66 19.68 -2.60
N ARG A 285 36.04 20.29 -1.48
CA ARG A 285 37.37 20.92 -1.34
C ARG A 285 38.05 20.52 -0.04
N SER A 286 39.38 20.54 -0.09
CA SER A 286 40.22 20.45 1.10
C SER A 286 40.37 21.83 1.74
N ASP A 287 40.02 21.95 3.01
CA ASP A 287 40.14 23.21 3.76
C ASP A 287 41.51 23.38 4.43
N ASP A 288 42.30 22.30 4.52
CA ASP A 288 43.67 22.31 5.07
C ASP A 288 44.77 22.25 4.00
N GLY A 289 44.38 22.23 2.72
CA GLY A 289 45.28 22.28 1.57
C GLY A 289 46.02 20.97 1.29
N LYS A 290 45.73 19.88 2.01
CA LYS A 290 46.26 18.55 1.65
C LYS A 290 45.41 17.92 0.55
N SER A 291 46.08 17.14 -0.29
CA SER A 291 45.50 16.52 -1.47
C SER A 291 45.09 15.06 -1.27
N ASP A 292 44.88 14.57 -0.04
CA ASP A 292 44.41 13.20 0.22
C ASP A 292 42.89 13.06 -0.03
N TRP A 293 42.40 11.83 -0.24
CA TRP A 293 40.98 11.49 -0.48
C TRP A 293 40.35 12.22 -1.67
N TYR A 294 39.72 13.37 -1.47
CA TYR A 294 39.05 14.13 -2.53
C TYR A 294 40.02 15.05 -3.30
N GLY A 295 41.31 15.01 -3.00
CA GLY A 295 42.29 15.92 -3.59
C GLY A 295 42.14 17.35 -3.05
N ASN A 296 42.74 18.32 -3.75
CA ASN A 296 42.61 19.74 -3.36
C ASN A 296 41.20 20.29 -3.63
N SER A 297 40.64 19.90 -4.76
CA SER A 297 39.28 20.25 -5.18
C SER A 297 38.77 19.22 -6.17
N LEU A 298 37.56 18.73 -5.93
CA LEU A 298 36.76 17.92 -6.84
C LEU A 298 35.58 18.76 -7.29
N GLN A 299 35.39 18.89 -8.59
CA GLN A 299 34.20 19.48 -9.20
C GLN A 299 33.67 18.47 -10.20
N LEU A 300 32.46 18.00 -9.98
CA LEU A 300 31.88 16.92 -10.77
C LEU A 300 30.48 17.31 -11.25
N PRO A 301 30.31 17.59 -12.54
CA PRO A 301 29.01 17.95 -13.08
C PRO A 301 28.15 16.69 -13.23
N LEU A 302 26.84 16.82 -13.01
CA LEU A 302 25.88 15.72 -12.97
C LEU A 302 24.77 15.91 -14.01
N ASN A 303 24.42 14.83 -14.71
CA ASN A 303 23.33 14.80 -15.67
C ASN A 303 21.96 14.89 -14.96
N PRO A 304 20.97 15.62 -15.50
CA PRO A 304 19.64 15.73 -14.91
C PRO A 304 18.78 14.46 -14.97
N GLY A 305 19.20 13.44 -15.73
CA GLY A 305 18.53 12.15 -15.86
C GLY A 305 19.12 11.07 -14.95
N LEU A 306 19.60 9.97 -15.54
CA LEU A 306 20.22 8.84 -14.84
C LEU A 306 21.75 8.93 -14.84
N VAL A 307 22.33 9.12 -13.65
CA VAL A 307 23.77 9.05 -13.40
C VAL A 307 24.10 7.71 -12.75
N THR A 308 25.03 6.96 -13.33
CA THR A 308 25.51 5.71 -12.74
C THR A 308 26.97 5.80 -12.36
N ILE A 309 27.28 5.63 -11.08
CA ILE A 309 28.64 5.65 -10.53
C ILE A 309 29.12 4.21 -10.40
N ILE A 310 30.12 3.84 -11.21
CA ILE A 310 30.69 2.50 -11.28
C ILE A 310 32.13 2.47 -10.77
N GLY A 311 32.66 1.28 -10.55
CA GLY A 311 34.06 1.08 -10.14
C GLY A 311 34.24 -0.12 -9.22
N ASN A 312 35.49 -0.53 -9.03
CA ASN A 312 35.84 -1.68 -8.20
C ASN A 312 35.51 -1.48 -6.70
N LYS A 313 35.53 -2.57 -5.93
CA LYS A 313 35.35 -2.49 -4.47
C LYS A 313 36.45 -1.61 -3.86
N GLY A 314 36.05 -0.65 -3.01
CA GLY A 314 36.95 0.31 -2.37
C GLY A 314 37.36 1.52 -3.23
N ALA A 315 36.77 1.71 -4.42
CA ALA A 315 37.14 2.80 -5.33
C ALA A 315 36.55 4.19 -4.96
N GLY A 316 35.79 4.31 -3.86
CA GLY A 316 35.23 5.60 -3.42
C GLY A 316 33.80 5.91 -3.85
N LYS A 317 33.07 4.95 -4.44
CA LYS A 317 31.71 5.19 -4.93
C LYS A 317 30.72 5.60 -3.82
N SER A 318 30.62 4.80 -2.75
CA SER A 318 29.77 5.12 -1.60
C SER A 318 30.22 6.37 -0.86
N ALA A 319 31.51 6.73 -0.95
CA ALA A 319 32.01 7.99 -0.41
C ALA A 319 31.40 9.20 -1.13
N LEU A 320 31.20 9.13 -2.45
CA LEU A 320 30.52 10.17 -3.20
C LEU A 320 28.99 10.18 -2.94
N ALA A 321 28.37 8.99 -2.85
CA ALA A 321 26.94 8.86 -2.50
C ALA A 321 26.61 9.47 -1.12
N ASP A 322 27.45 9.19 -0.11
CA ASP A 322 27.28 9.73 1.23
C ASP A 322 27.38 11.27 1.26
N VAL A 323 28.29 11.87 0.47
CA VAL A 323 28.41 13.33 0.38
C VAL A 323 27.16 13.93 -0.27
N LEU A 324 26.66 13.33 -1.36
CA LEU A 324 25.39 13.73 -1.98
C LEU A 324 24.23 13.67 -0.96
N GLY A 325 24.18 12.59 -0.16
CA GLY A 325 23.20 12.42 0.90
C GLY A 325 23.33 13.46 2.04
N LEU A 326 24.56 13.81 2.42
CA LEU A 326 24.86 14.82 3.44
C LEU A 326 24.42 16.21 2.98
N ASP A 327 24.89 16.65 1.81
CA ASP A 327 24.62 18.00 1.30
C ASP A 327 23.13 18.19 0.98
N GLY A 328 22.50 17.14 0.45
CA GLY A 328 21.07 17.07 0.25
C GLY A 328 20.24 16.92 1.54
N ARG A 329 20.89 16.80 2.70
CA ARG A 329 20.29 16.67 4.04
C ARG A 329 19.31 15.51 4.13
N SER A 330 19.69 14.36 3.57
CA SER A 330 18.88 13.13 3.60
C SER A 330 18.65 12.62 5.02
N ARG A 331 17.49 12.01 5.24
CA ARG A 331 17.07 11.45 6.54
C ARG A 331 17.83 10.17 6.92
N ASN A 332 18.28 9.41 5.93
CA ASN A 332 18.91 8.10 6.13
C ASN A 332 20.43 8.18 6.27
N LEU A 333 20.99 9.38 6.48
CA LEU A 333 22.45 9.59 6.57
C LEU A 333 23.08 8.87 7.78
N ASN A 334 22.30 8.51 8.80
CA ASN A 334 22.85 7.73 9.93
C ASN A 334 23.32 6.33 9.52
N ASP A 335 22.78 5.79 8.42
CA ASP A 335 23.12 4.50 7.83
C ASP A 335 24.15 4.63 6.69
N ALA A 336 24.76 5.82 6.53
CA ALA A 336 25.85 6.09 5.58
C ALA A 336 27.07 5.19 5.86
N SER A 337 27.63 4.59 4.81
CA SER A 337 28.65 3.55 4.95
C SER A 337 30.08 4.12 5.13
N PHE A 338 30.38 5.26 4.50
CA PHE A 338 31.70 5.89 4.46
C PHE A 338 31.83 7.05 5.45
N LEU A 339 30.92 8.03 5.45
CA LEU A 339 30.93 9.20 6.37
C LEU A 339 30.59 8.85 7.84
N SER A 340 30.65 7.57 8.20
CA SER A 340 30.36 7.06 9.53
C SER A 340 31.51 7.32 10.54
N LYS A 341 31.15 7.28 11.83
CA LYS A 341 32.11 7.38 12.95
C LYS A 341 33.08 6.21 13.08
N HIS A 342 32.84 5.14 12.32
CA HIS A 342 33.65 3.93 12.34
C HIS A 342 34.62 3.87 11.14
N ARG A 343 34.52 4.80 10.18
CA ARG A 343 35.37 4.87 8.99
C ARG A 343 35.97 6.27 8.81
N PHE A 344 35.40 7.09 7.92
CA PHE A 344 36.02 8.37 7.54
C PHE A 344 35.98 9.40 8.67
N ASN A 345 34.93 9.38 9.49
CA ASN A 345 34.76 10.29 10.63
C ASN A 345 35.12 9.62 11.97
N ASP A 346 36.12 8.73 11.96
CA ASP A 346 36.67 8.10 13.15
C ASP A 346 37.41 9.10 14.05
N LYS A 347 38.26 8.61 14.97
CA LYS A 347 39.05 9.47 15.88
C LYS A 347 39.96 10.44 15.13
N SER A 348 40.32 10.16 13.88
CA SER A 348 41.16 10.99 13.02
C SER A 348 40.40 12.18 12.44
N ARG A 349 39.06 12.15 12.46
CA ARG A 349 38.16 13.23 12.01
C ARG A 349 38.49 13.77 10.61
N TYR A 350 38.72 12.87 9.63
CA TYR A 350 39.07 13.29 8.26
C TYR A 350 38.01 14.22 7.66
N GLY A 351 36.71 13.99 7.92
CA GLY A 351 35.66 14.85 7.39
C GLY A 351 35.71 16.31 7.84
N SER A 352 36.34 16.63 8.97
CA SER A 352 36.53 18.03 9.40
C SER A 352 37.46 18.82 8.48
N ARG A 353 38.26 18.13 7.67
CA ARG A 353 39.25 18.70 6.76
C ARG A 353 38.67 19.03 5.38
N PHE A 354 37.47 18.56 5.08
CA PHE A 354 36.82 18.76 3.79
C PHE A 354 35.48 19.46 3.95
N SER A 355 35.15 20.28 2.96
CA SER A 355 33.82 20.86 2.81
C SER A 355 33.24 20.52 1.44
N SER A 356 31.93 20.34 1.37
CA SER A 356 31.18 20.07 0.14
C SER A 356 29.99 20.99 -0.03
N ARG A 357 29.48 21.09 -1.26
CA ARG A 357 28.20 21.73 -1.58
C ARG A 357 27.61 21.18 -2.87
N LEU A 358 26.31 21.37 -3.03
CA LEU A 358 25.57 21.12 -4.26
C LEU A 358 25.24 22.41 -4.99
N ARG A 359 25.26 22.34 -6.33
CA ARG A 359 24.67 23.34 -7.21
C ARG A 359 23.48 22.74 -7.94
N TRP A 360 22.48 23.57 -8.21
CA TRP A 360 21.21 23.17 -8.79
C TRP A 360 21.08 23.70 -10.22
N CYS A 361 20.29 23.02 -11.06
CA CYS A 361 20.09 23.39 -12.47
C CYS A 361 19.39 24.75 -12.67
N ASP A 362 18.82 25.35 -11.62
CA ASP A 362 18.29 26.72 -11.64
C ASP A 362 19.38 27.79 -11.42
N GLY A 363 20.62 27.38 -11.18
CA GLY A 363 21.78 28.23 -10.92
C GLY A 363 21.99 28.57 -9.45
N THR A 364 21.15 28.06 -8.54
CA THR A 364 21.36 28.23 -7.09
C THR A 364 22.45 27.30 -6.56
N GLU A 365 23.12 27.73 -5.49
CA GLU A 365 24.17 26.95 -4.81
C GLU A 365 23.82 26.85 -3.33
N ASP A 366 24.02 25.68 -2.74
CA ASP A 366 23.89 25.50 -1.30
C ASP A 366 25.17 25.97 -0.56
N ASP A 367 25.03 26.26 0.73
CA ASP A 367 26.16 26.60 1.61
C ASP A 367 27.16 25.43 1.73
N TRP A 368 28.43 25.76 1.93
CA TRP A 368 29.47 24.76 2.22
C TRP A 368 29.19 24.05 3.55
N LEU A 369 29.20 22.72 3.53
CA LEU A 369 29.02 21.85 4.70
C LEU A 369 30.28 21.03 4.96
N LYS A 370 30.60 20.82 6.23
CA LYS A 370 31.71 19.93 6.63
C LYS A 370 31.30 18.47 6.52
N LEU A 371 32.20 17.61 6.04
CA LEU A 371 31.90 16.18 5.87
C LEU A 371 31.73 15.40 7.19
N ASP A 372 32.04 15.99 8.34
CA ASP A 372 31.77 15.45 9.67
C ASP A 372 30.57 16.10 10.39
N GLN A 373 29.88 17.04 9.73
CA GLN A 373 28.73 17.73 10.26
C GLN A 373 27.49 16.81 10.26
N LYS A 374 26.64 16.97 11.27
CA LYS A 374 25.29 16.40 11.26
C LYS A 374 24.30 17.44 10.72
N PRO A 375 23.50 17.13 9.69
CA PRO A 375 22.50 18.06 9.20
C PRO A 375 21.45 18.35 10.30
N SER A 376 21.16 19.63 10.52
CA SER A 376 20.27 20.12 11.60
C SER A 376 18.80 20.23 11.20
N SER A 377 18.49 20.22 9.89
CA SER A 377 17.13 20.39 9.36
C SER A 377 16.56 19.12 8.75
N THR A 378 15.25 18.91 8.91
CA THR A 378 14.50 17.75 8.38
C THR A 378 13.95 17.93 6.95
N ASN A 379 14.14 19.12 6.35
CA ASN A 379 13.74 19.44 4.97
C ASN A 379 14.86 19.09 3.99
N GLY A 380 15.13 17.79 3.84
CA GLY A 380 16.08 17.30 2.84
C GLY A 380 15.61 17.54 1.40
N LYS A 381 16.54 17.94 0.54
CA LYS A 381 16.35 18.11 -0.92
C LYS A 381 16.88 16.91 -1.73
N VAL A 382 17.41 15.87 -1.07
CA VAL A 382 17.85 14.61 -1.70
C VAL A 382 17.33 13.44 -0.89
N GLU A 383 16.86 12.40 -1.58
CA GLU A 383 16.47 11.14 -1.02
C GLU A 383 17.61 10.14 -1.20
N PHE A 384 18.29 9.77 -0.11
CA PHE A 384 19.42 8.82 -0.15
C PHE A 384 19.00 7.49 0.47
N LEU A 385 19.27 6.39 -0.25
CA LEU A 385 19.11 5.01 0.19
C LEU A 385 20.51 4.36 0.31
N PRO A 386 21.15 4.44 1.49
CA PRO A 386 22.39 3.73 1.75
C PRO A 386 22.20 2.21 1.66
N GLN A 387 23.25 1.49 1.28
CA GLN A 387 23.27 0.02 1.25
C GLN A 387 22.80 -0.58 2.59
N SER A 388 23.40 -0.11 3.70
CA SER A 388 23.10 -0.66 5.04
C SER A 388 21.67 -0.40 5.49
N TYR A 389 21.03 0.66 4.99
CA TYR A 389 19.63 0.96 5.24
C TYR A 389 18.70 -0.03 4.52
N ILE A 390 18.98 -0.32 3.24
CA ILE A 390 18.23 -1.31 2.46
C ILE A 390 18.35 -2.69 3.11
N GLU A 391 19.57 -3.10 3.47
CA GLU A 391 19.84 -4.37 4.15
C GLU A 391 19.14 -4.47 5.50
N LYS A 392 19.20 -3.41 6.32
CA LYS A 392 18.54 -3.37 7.63
C LYS A 392 17.03 -3.57 7.51
N ILE A 393 16.38 -2.86 6.59
CA ILE A 393 14.93 -2.96 6.39
C ILE A 393 14.54 -4.31 5.78
N ALA A 394 15.38 -4.86 4.90
CA ALA A 394 15.08 -6.12 4.22
C ALA A 394 15.39 -7.37 5.05
N SER A 395 16.34 -7.29 5.99
CA SER A 395 16.78 -8.39 6.85
C SER A 395 16.13 -8.40 8.24
N SER A 396 15.25 -7.43 8.54
CA SER A 396 14.57 -7.38 9.83
C SER A 396 13.74 -8.64 10.09
N VAL A 397 13.81 -9.15 11.32
CA VAL A 397 13.07 -10.36 11.74
C VAL A 397 11.55 -10.15 11.66
N SER A 398 11.08 -8.91 11.82
CA SER A 398 9.70 -8.51 11.55
C SER A 398 9.61 -7.64 10.30
N ASP A 399 8.58 -7.87 9.47
CA ASP A 399 8.31 -7.07 8.26
C ASP A 399 7.69 -5.70 8.57
N GLU A 400 7.63 -5.31 9.85
CA GLU A 400 7.01 -4.06 10.28
C GLU A 400 7.75 -2.83 9.77
N GLU A 401 9.08 -2.82 9.78
CA GLU A 401 9.86 -1.67 9.33
C GLU A 401 9.68 -1.44 7.82
N LEU A 402 9.78 -2.51 7.03
CA LEU A 402 9.50 -2.49 5.60
C LEU A 402 8.07 -2.03 5.31
N SER A 403 7.09 -2.62 5.98
CA SER A 403 5.67 -2.27 5.80
C SER A 403 5.40 -0.80 6.14
N LYS A 404 5.96 -0.29 7.24
CA LYS A 404 5.83 1.13 7.65
C LYS A 404 6.42 2.07 6.60
N GLU A 405 7.60 1.76 6.05
CA GLU A 405 8.23 2.60 5.04
C GLU A 405 7.46 2.59 3.71
N ILE A 406 6.98 1.42 3.27
CA ILE A 406 6.11 1.29 2.10
C ILE A 406 4.81 2.07 2.28
N GLN A 407 4.12 1.88 3.41
CA GLN A 407 2.87 2.58 3.72
C GLN A 407 3.02 4.10 3.68
N LYS A 408 4.18 4.62 4.12
CA LYS A 408 4.52 6.04 4.04
C LYS A 408 4.72 6.51 2.60
N ILE A 409 5.39 5.73 1.74
CA ILE A 409 5.54 6.05 0.31
C ILE A 409 4.17 6.07 -0.37
N VAL A 410 3.33 5.07 -0.11
CA VAL A 410 1.96 5.00 -0.64
C VAL A 410 1.14 6.20 -0.17
N PHE A 411 1.21 6.54 1.11
CA PHE A 411 0.53 7.70 1.67
C PHE A 411 0.97 9.02 1.00
N ASP A 412 2.28 9.18 0.77
CA ASP A 412 2.84 10.34 0.07
C ASP A 412 2.40 10.39 -1.41
N ALA A 413 2.11 9.24 -2.03
CA ALA A 413 1.61 9.14 -3.39
C ALA A 413 0.09 9.43 -3.52
N LEU A 414 -0.70 9.26 -2.44
CA LEU A 414 -2.15 9.51 -2.48
C LEU A 414 -2.49 11.00 -2.72
N PRO A 415 -3.49 11.33 -3.57
CA PRO A 415 -3.99 12.69 -3.73
C PRO A 415 -4.43 13.32 -2.39
N LYS A 416 -4.18 14.61 -2.19
CA LYS A 416 -4.54 15.31 -0.94
C LYS A 416 -6.03 15.17 -0.57
N SER A 417 -6.92 15.14 -1.56
CA SER A 417 -8.37 14.93 -1.37
C SER A 417 -8.69 13.55 -0.76
N LYS A 418 -7.90 12.53 -1.08
CA LYS A 418 -8.08 11.14 -0.62
C LYS A 418 -7.44 10.87 0.74
N ARG A 419 -6.54 11.74 1.22
CA ARG A 419 -5.93 11.63 2.57
C ARG A 419 -6.88 12.00 3.71
N LEU A 420 -8.10 12.48 3.42
CA LEU A 420 -9.11 12.87 4.40
C LEU A 420 -8.60 13.86 5.48
N GLY A 421 -7.62 14.70 5.13
CA GLY A 421 -6.98 15.66 6.05
C GLY A 421 -5.97 15.05 7.04
N GLN A 422 -5.66 13.76 6.93
CA GLN A 422 -4.70 13.06 7.79
C GLN A 422 -3.26 13.31 7.37
N ARG A 423 -2.32 13.07 8.30
CA ARG A 423 -0.87 13.31 8.11
C ARG A 423 -0.03 12.03 8.05
N SER A 424 -0.62 10.88 8.30
CA SER A 424 0.06 9.58 8.23
C SER A 424 -0.90 8.51 7.74
N TRP A 425 -0.33 7.42 7.22
CA TRP A 425 -1.07 6.22 6.84
C TRP A 425 -1.89 5.68 8.01
N ALA A 426 -1.27 5.49 9.18
CA ALA A 426 -1.94 4.97 10.37
C ALA A 426 -3.18 5.80 10.75
N ALA A 427 -3.08 7.14 10.74
CA ALA A 427 -4.21 8.01 11.06
C ALA A 427 -5.31 8.01 9.96
N LEU A 428 -4.94 7.74 8.70
CA LEU A 428 -5.90 7.56 7.61
C LEU A 428 -6.69 6.27 7.80
N ILE A 429 -5.99 5.16 8.07
CA ILE A 429 -6.61 3.86 8.33
C ILE A 429 -7.52 3.95 9.55
N GLU A 430 -7.04 4.47 10.68
CA GLU A 430 -7.85 4.66 11.90
C GLU A 430 -9.14 5.45 11.62
N LYS A 431 -9.06 6.52 10.81
CA LYS A 431 -10.25 7.31 10.44
C LYS A 431 -11.23 6.53 9.56
N LEU A 432 -10.74 5.74 8.61
CA LEU A 432 -11.58 4.93 7.74
C LEU A 432 -12.29 3.83 8.54
N GLU A 433 -11.55 3.19 9.44
CA GLU A 433 -12.01 2.08 10.25
C GLU A 433 -12.92 2.50 11.41
N GLN A 434 -12.84 3.76 11.87
CA GLN A 434 -13.54 4.25 13.06
C GLN A 434 -15.04 3.87 13.11
N LYS A 435 -15.74 3.99 11.97
CA LYS A 435 -17.15 3.60 11.86
C LYS A 435 -17.35 2.11 12.15
N TYR A 436 -16.54 1.25 11.51
CA TYR A 436 -16.62 -0.20 11.65
C TYR A 436 -16.20 -0.65 13.03
N THR A 437 -15.11 -0.12 13.58
CA THR A 437 -14.65 -0.42 14.94
C THR A 437 -15.73 -0.12 15.97
N THR A 438 -16.44 1.01 15.83
CA THR A 438 -17.56 1.36 16.72
C THR A 438 -18.72 0.36 16.58
N SER A 439 -19.13 0.05 15.34
CA SER A 439 -20.23 -0.90 15.10
C SER A 439 -19.90 -2.34 15.53
N ILE A 440 -18.66 -2.77 15.37
CA ILE A 440 -18.16 -4.08 15.85
C ILE A 440 -18.23 -4.11 17.38
N GLN A 441 -17.78 -3.04 18.06
CA GLN A 441 -17.85 -2.96 19.52
C GLN A 441 -19.29 -2.97 20.06
N ASP A 442 -20.22 -2.31 19.37
CA ASP A 442 -21.64 -2.33 19.72
C ASP A 442 -22.26 -3.74 19.54
N ALA A 443 -21.84 -4.47 18.52
CA ALA A 443 -22.24 -5.87 18.32
C ALA A 443 -21.65 -6.79 19.40
N ARG A 444 -20.35 -6.63 19.72
CA ARG A 444 -19.68 -7.36 20.82
C ARG A 444 -20.36 -7.10 22.18
N THR A 445 -20.77 -5.87 22.46
CA THR A 445 -21.48 -5.53 23.71
C THR A 445 -22.85 -6.23 23.81
N ARG A 446 -23.55 -6.40 22.68
CA ARG A 446 -24.80 -7.19 22.62
C ARG A 446 -24.54 -8.67 22.78
N LEU A 447 -23.49 -9.18 22.14
CA LEU A 447 -23.03 -10.56 22.25
C LEU A 447 -22.68 -10.94 23.69
N GLN A 448 -21.98 -10.06 24.43
CA GLN A 448 -21.64 -10.25 25.85
C GLN A 448 -22.88 -10.54 26.71
N LYS A 449 -23.99 -9.81 26.47
CA LYS A 449 -25.25 -10.05 27.19
C LYS A 449 -25.82 -11.43 26.89
N VAL A 450 -25.84 -11.81 25.60
CA VAL A 450 -26.29 -13.14 25.16
C VAL A 450 -25.39 -14.25 25.74
N ASN A 451 -24.08 -14.04 25.78
CA ASN A 451 -23.12 -14.99 26.37
C ASN A 451 -23.36 -15.19 27.87
N ILE A 452 -23.67 -14.13 28.61
CA ILE A 452 -24.04 -14.21 30.03
C ILE A 452 -25.30 -15.06 30.21
N ASP A 453 -26.36 -14.80 29.43
CA ASP A 453 -27.61 -15.56 29.50
C ASP A 453 -27.40 -17.04 29.13
N ILE A 454 -26.59 -17.31 28.10
CA ILE A 454 -26.20 -18.67 27.71
C ILE A 454 -25.48 -19.37 28.86
N LEU A 455 -24.47 -18.76 29.48
CA LEU A 455 -23.73 -19.36 30.60
C LEU A 455 -24.64 -19.67 31.79
N GLN A 456 -25.61 -18.80 32.08
CA GLN A 456 -26.61 -19.06 33.12
C GLN A 456 -27.46 -20.29 32.78
N PHE A 457 -27.89 -20.47 31.53
CA PHE A 457 -28.64 -21.66 31.13
C PHE A 457 -27.78 -22.92 31.03
N GLU A 458 -26.56 -22.84 30.47
CA GLU A 458 -25.60 -23.96 30.42
C GLU A 458 -25.34 -24.52 31.82
N SER A 459 -25.22 -23.65 32.85
CA SER A 459 -24.99 -24.11 34.23
C SER A 459 -26.16 -24.92 34.80
N LYS A 460 -27.40 -24.59 34.43
CA LYS A 460 -28.62 -25.33 34.82
C LYS A 460 -28.86 -26.61 34.01
N LEU A 461 -28.14 -26.76 32.90
CA LEU A 461 -28.24 -27.91 32.00
C LEU A 461 -27.20 -29.00 32.27
N LYS A 462 -26.32 -28.78 33.26
CA LYS A 462 -25.40 -29.78 33.79
C LYS A 462 -26.16 -30.98 34.34
N VAL A 463 -25.60 -32.17 34.15
CA VAL A 463 -26.11 -33.42 34.74
C VAL A 463 -26.04 -33.33 36.26
N SER A 464 -24.94 -32.84 36.82
CA SER A 464 -24.78 -32.67 38.27
C SER A 464 -25.82 -31.74 38.90
N TYR A 465 -26.23 -30.68 38.19
CA TYR A 465 -27.27 -29.76 38.66
C TYR A 465 -28.63 -30.46 38.76
N LEU A 466 -29.01 -31.24 37.73
CA LEU A 466 -30.25 -32.02 37.73
C LEU A 466 -30.25 -33.07 38.83
N GLU A 467 -29.14 -33.78 39.04
CA GLU A 467 -28.98 -34.76 40.11
C GLU A 467 -29.13 -34.12 41.50
N GLU A 468 -28.50 -32.96 41.74
CA GLU A 468 -28.64 -32.20 42.99
C GLU A 468 -30.10 -31.82 43.26
N ARG A 469 -30.83 -31.37 42.23
CA ARG A 469 -32.24 -30.98 42.36
C ARG A 469 -33.15 -32.19 42.59
N GLN A 470 -32.88 -33.32 41.95
CA GLN A 470 -33.60 -34.57 42.18
C GLN A 470 -33.36 -35.13 43.59
N GLU A 471 -32.13 -35.05 44.12
CA GLU A 471 -31.81 -35.45 45.48
C GLU A 471 -32.50 -34.56 46.53
N LYS A 472 -32.55 -33.24 46.28
CA LYS A 472 -33.33 -32.30 47.09
C LYS A 472 -34.82 -32.64 47.08
N LEU A 473 -35.39 -32.91 45.90
CA LEU A 473 -36.79 -33.32 45.79
C LEU A 473 -37.07 -34.60 46.59
N HIS A 474 -36.22 -35.61 46.46
CA HIS A 474 -36.36 -36.87 47.21
C HIS A 474 -36.28 -36.63 48.72
N THR A 475 -35.39 -35.73 49.17
CA THR A 475 -35.26 -35.35 50.58
C THR A 475 -36.54 -34.66 51.10
N ILE A 476 -37.09 -33.71 50.35
CA ILE A 476 -38.34 -33.01 50.70
C ILE A 476 -39.52 -34.01 50.75
N GLN A 477 -39.62 -34.89 49.75
CA GLN A 477 -40.67 -35.92 49.70
C GLN A 477 -40.56 -36.91 50.86
N ALA A 478 -39.34 -37.30 51.25
CA ALA A 478 -39.11 -38.14 52.43
C ALA A 478 -39.53 -37.43 53.72
N GLN A 479 -39.27 -36.13 53.85
CA GLN A 479 -39.72 -35.31 54.99
C GLN A 479 -41.25 -35.21 55.04
N ILE A 480 -41.92 -34.93 53.90
CA ILE A 480 -43.38 -34.88 53.81
C ILE A 480 -43.99 -36.22 54.23
N LYS A 481 -43.50 -37.34 53.67
CA LYS A 481 -43.98 -38.68 53.99
C LYS A 481 -43.77 -39.04 55.46
N SER A 482 -42.63 -38.66 56.04
CA SER A 482 -42.34 -38.85 57.47
C SER A 482 -43.33 -38.09 58.36
N MET A 483 -43.64 -36.83 58.00
CA MET A 483 -44.59 -36.00 58.72
C MET A 483 -46.04 -36.50 58.58
N GLU A 484 -46.45 -36.93 57.38
CA GLU A 484 -47.78 -37.54 57.13
C GLU A 484 -47.99 -38.84 57.91
N SER A 485 -46.93 -39.63 58.09
CA SER A 485 -46.99 -40.86 58.88
C SER A 485 -47.00 -40.63 60.40
N ASN A 486 -46.70 -39.41 60.87
CA ASN A 486 -46.65 -39.05 62.29
C ASN A 486 -47.46 -37.78 62.60
N PRO A 487 -48.78 -37.77 62.41
CA PRO A 487 -49.61 -36.64 62.81
C PRO A 487 -49.63 -36.50 64.35
N PRO A 488 -49.80 -35.28 64.89
CA PRO A 488 -50.01 -35.05 66.31
C PRO A 488 -51.16 -35.93 66.84
N LYS A 489 -50.95 -36.60 67.98
CA LYS A 489 -51.94 -37.55 68.54
C LYS A 489 -53.02 -36.79 69.31
N LYS A 490 -54.28 -36.99 68.91
CA LYS A 490 -55.45 -36.41 69.59
C LYS A 490 -55.60 -37.03 71.00
N PRO A 491 -55.65 -36.23 72.08
CA PRO A 491 -55.87 -36.76 73.43
C PRO A 491 -57.29 -37.34 73.59
N LEU A 492 -57.42 -38.43 74.37
CA LEU A 492 -58.69 -39.11 74.67
C LEU A 492 -59.43 -38.41 75.81
N ILE A 493 -60.44 -37.57 75.53
CA ILE A 493 -61.33 -36.95 76.54
C ILE A 493 -62.77 -36.84 75.99
N GLU A 494 -63.77 -37.16 76.85
CA GLU A 494 -65.21 -37.05 76.61
C GLU A 494 -65.82 -35.83 77.36
N ASN A 495 -66.14 -34.74 76.64
CA ASN A 495 -67.01 -33.56 76.98
C ASN A 495 -66.62 -32.55 78.10
N PRO A 496 -67.16 -31.30 78.07
CA PRO A 496 -67.11 -30.25 77.05
C PRO A 496 -66.25 -29.04 77.51
N GLU A 497 -65.96 -28.14 76.57
CA GLU A 497 -65.10 -26.96 76.68
C GLU A 497 -65.38 -26.06 77.90
N SER A 498 -64.30 -25.60 78.56
CA SER A 498 -64.39 -24.52 79.54
C SER A 498 -64.50 -23.17 78.83
N ASP A 499 -65.25 -22.22 79.38
CA ASP A 499 -65.44 -20.83 78.89
C ASP A 499 -64.11 -20.06 78.64
N GLU A 500 -63.01 -20.45 79.31
CA GLU A 500 -61.67 -19.91 79.06
C GLU A 500 -61.00 -20.48 77.78
N SER A 501 -61.38 -21.68 77.33
CA SER A 501 -60.84 -22.34 76.12
C SER A 501 -61.39 -21.71 74.84
N GLU A 502 -62.70 -21.43 74.79
CA GLU A 502 -63.32 -20.71 73.66
C GLU A 502 -62.77 -19.29 73.53
N LYS A 503 -62.59 -18.59 74.66
CA LYS A 503 -61.99 -17.25 74.68
C LYS A 503 -60.52 -17.25 74.22
N ARG A 504 -59.72 -18.25 74.63
CA ARG A 504 -58.36 -18.47 74.10
C ARG A 504 -58.37 -18.74 72.60
N GLN A 505 -59.26 -19.63 72.13
CA GLN A 505 -59.34 -19.96 70.70
C GLN A 505 -59.71 -18.73 69.87
N SER A 506 -60.64 -17.88 70.33
CA SER A 506 -60.97 -16.62 69.65
C SER A 506 -59.79 -15.64 69.55
N LEU A 507 -58.91 -15.61 70.57
CA LEU A 507 -57.69 -14.80 70.54
C LEU A 507 -56.63 -15.37 69.59
N VAL A 508 -56.52 -16.69 69.51
CA VAL A 508 -55.66 -17.39 68.54
C VAL A 508 -56.15 -17.13 67.12
N ASP A 509 -57.46 -17.20 66.88
CA ASP A 509 -58.04 -16.89 65.56
C ASP A 509 -57.84 -15.42 65.19
N LYS A 510 -58.01 -14.50 66.13
CA LYS A 510 -57.68 -13.07 65.93
C LYS A 510 -56.20 -12.86 65.61
N LEU A 511 -55.30 -13.61 66.27
CA LEU A 511 -53.87 -13.57 66.01
C LEU A 511 -53.52 -14.07 64.59
N LYS A 512 -54.24 -15.09 64.09
CA LYS A 512 -54.11 -15.56 62.69
C LYS A 512 -54.57 -14.51 61.69
N THR A 513 -55.71 -13.87 61.94
CA THR A 513 -56.23 -12.81 61.07
C THR A 513 -55.24 -11.65 60.98
N ASN A 514 -54.68 -11.22 62.12
CA ASN A 514 -53.71 -10.13 62.15
C ASN A 514 -52.36 -10.51 61.50
N LYS A 515 -51.88 -11.76 61.64
CA LYS A 515 -50.68 -12.22 60.93
C LYS A 515 -50.86 -12.20 59.40
N ARG A 516 -51.99 -12.72 58.90
CA ARG A 516 -52.32 -12.69 57.46
C ARG A 516 -52.48 -11.26 56.94
N LEU A 517 -53.08 -10.38 57.73
CA LEU A 517 -53.22 -8.97 57.38
C LEU A 517 -51.83 -8.32 57.22
N LYS A 518 -50.94 -8.55 58.18
CA LYS A 518 -49.56 -8.06 58.14
C LYS A 518 -48.79 -8.55 56.91
N GLU A 519 -48.87 -9.84 56.59
CA GLU A 519 -48.24 -10.42 55.39
C GLU A 519 -48.78 -9.80 54.09
N THR A 520 -50.10 -9.53 54.04
CA THR A 520 -50.73 -8.88 52.88
C THR A 520 -50.23 -7.45 52.71
N GLU A 521 -50.13 -6.70 53.81
CA GLU A 521 -49.62 -5.32 53.81
C GLU A 521 -48.12 -5.26 53.44
N GLU A 522 -47.30 -6.20 53.92
CA GLU A 522 -45.88 -6.34 53.55
C GLU A 522 -45.73 -6.66 52.04
N LYS A 523 -46.57 -7.55 51.49
CA LYS A 523 -46.60 -7.87 50.05
C LYS A 523 -46.98 -6.64 49.20
N GLU A 524 -48.00 -5.89 49.61
CA GLU A 524 -48.41 -4.66 48.92
C GLU A 524 -47.30 -3.59 48.97
N GLN A 525 -46.58 -3.49 50.10
CA GLN A 525 -45.44 -2.61 50.27
C GLN A 525 -44.25 -2.99 49.36
N GLY A 526 -44.01 -4.29 49.18
CA GLY A 526 -43.03 -4.84 48.23
C GLY A 526 -43.36 -4.46 46.78
N ASN A 527 -44.62 -4.65 46.36
CA ASN A 527 -45.09 -4.27 45.02
C ASN A 527 -44.93 -2.77 44.75
N ILE A 528 -45.24 -1.91 45.72
CA ILE A 528 -45.04 -0.46 45.60
C ILE A 528 -43.55 -0.12 45.47
N SER A 529 -42.67 -0.85 46.17
CA SER A 529 -41.23 -0.64 46.07
C SER A 529 -40.70 -0.99 44.68
N GLN A 530 -41.18 -2.08 44.07
CA GLN A 530 -40.84 -2.45 42.69
C GLN A 530 -41.37 -1.41 41.69
N PHE A 531 -42.61 -0.94 41.85
CA PHE A 531 -43.19 0.11 41.01
C PHE A 531 -42.37 1.40 41.01
N ILE A 532 -41.79 1.79 42.15
CA ILE A 532 -40.88 2.95 42.25
C ILE A 532 -39.59 2.71 41.47
N LEU A 533 -39.02 1.50 41.49
CA LEU A 533 -37.83 1.16 40.71
C LEU A 533 -38.09 1.25 39.20
N ASP A 534 -39.19 0.66 38.73
CA ASP A 534 -39.57 0.66 37.31
C ASP A 534 -39.85 2.08 36.80
N LEU A 535 -40.47 2.93 37.62
CA LEU A 535 -40.70 4.35 37.31
C LEU A 535 -39.38 5.11 37.12
N ASN A 536 -38.38 4.87 37.97
CA ASN A 536 -37.07 5.50 37.87
C ASN A 536 -36.31 5.03 36.61
N GLU A 537 -36.41 3.75 36.25
CA GLU A 537 -35.82 3.23 35.02
C GLU A 537 -36.44 3.88 33.78
N LEU A 538 -37.77 4.01 33.75
CA LEU A 538 -38.49 4.64 32.66
C LEU A 538 -38.10 6.12 32.50
N GLN A 539 -37.88 6.83 33.60
CA GLN A 539 -37.37 8.20 33.58
C GLN A 539 -35.96 8.27 32.98
N ASN A 540 -35.04 7.42 33.44
CA ASN A 540 -33.66 7.39 32.96
C ASN A 540 -33.58 7.09 31.45
N ASN A 541 -34.37 6.14 30.95
CA ASN A 541 -34.39 5.80 29.53
C ASN A 541 -34.90 6.96 28.68
N ALA A 542 -35.93 7.66 29.15
CA ALA A 542 -36.46 8.80 28.44
C ALA A 542 -35.49 10.02 28.46
N ASP A 543 -34.70 10.20 29.51
CA ASP A 543 -33.66 11.23 29.58
C ASP A 543 -32.49 10.94 28.62
N LYS A 544 -32.10 9.66 28.48
CA LYS A 544 -31.10 9.24 27.48
C LYS A 544 -31.52 9.63 26.06
N VAL A 545 -32.77 9.37 25.68
CA VAL A 545 -33.29 9.71 24.34
C VAL A 545 -33.24 11.21 24.09
N VAL A 546 -33.61 12.03 25.08
CA VAL A 546 -33.57 13.50 24.96
C VAL A 546 -32.14 13.99 24.76
N ASN A 547 -31.17 13.42 25.48
CA ASN A 547 -29.76 13.76 25.32
C ASN A 547 -29.24 13.40 23.92
N THR A 548 -29.58 12.21 23.40
CA THR A 548 -29.19 11.81 22.03
C THR A 548 -29.75 12.77 20.97
N ILE A 549 -31.01 13.18 21.08
CA ILE A 549 -31.63 14.15 20.17
C ILE A 549 -30.90 15.51 20.25
N SER A 550 -30.53 15.95 21.45
CA SER A 550 -29.78 17.19 21.68
C SER A 550 -28.40 17.17 21.02
N GLU A 551 -27.65 16.07 21.17
CA GLU A 551 -26.33 15.91 20.56
C GLU A 551 -26.38 15.88 19.03
N TYR A 552 -27.39 15.20 18.47
CA TYR A 552 -27.64 15.19 17.03
C TYR A 552 -27.93 16.60 16.50
N ASN A 553 -28.85 17.33 17.13
CA ASN A 553 -29.19 18.70 16.73
C ASN A 553 -27.98 19.65 16.83
N LYS A 554 -27.11 19.46 17.83
CA LYS A 554 -25.85 20.20 17.95
C LYS A 554 -24.89 19.91 16.79
N THR A 555 -24.87 18.67 16.30
CA THR A 555 -24.05 18.25 15.15
C THR A 555 -24.56 18.87 13.85
N VAL A 556 -25.89 18.87 13.63
CA VAL A 556 -26.53 19.55 12.50
C VAL A 556 -26.17 21.04 12.50
N LYS A 557 -26.25 21.71 13.66
CA LYS A 557 -25.90 23.13 13.79
C LYS A 557 -24.44 23.41 13.43
N LYS A 558 -23.50 22.59 13.94
CA LYS A 558 -22.07 22.72 13.60
C LYS A 558 -21.80 22.51 12.11
N PHE A 559 -22.50 21.57 11.48
CA PHE A 559 -22.39 21.34 10.03
C PHE A 559 -22.81 22.59 9.24
N VAL A 560 -23.98 23.16 9.57
CA VAL A 560 -24.48 24.36 8.90
C VAL A 560 -23.55 25.57 9.14
N GLU A 561 -23.08 25.79 10.36
CA GLU A 561 -22.12 26.87 10.66
C GLU A 561 -20.82 26.72 9.84
N LYS A 562 -20.26 25.52 9.74
CA LYS A 562 -19.03 25.27 8.99
C LYS A 562 -19.19 25.57 7.50
N TYR A 563 -20.26 25.06 6.87
CA TYR A 563 -20.43 25.14 5.42
C TYR A 563 -21.10 26.43 4.94
N SER A 564 -21.92 27.09 5.75
CA SER A 564 -22.39 28.45 5.46
C SER A 564 -21.24 29.45 5.33
N THR A 565 -20.15 29.25 6.09
CA THR A 565 -18.95 30.08 6.01
C THR A 565 -18.09 29.76 4.77
N LEU A 566 -17.96 28.48 4.40
CA LEU A 566 -17.12 28.03 3.29
C LEU A 566 -17.78 28.16 1.91
N LEU A 567 -19.12 28.07 1.86
CA LEU A 567 -19.91 28.04 0.63
C LEU A 567 -21.11 29.00 0.75
N PRO A 568 -20.88 30.32 0.84
CA PRO A 568 -21.93 31.30 1.13
C PRO A 568 -23.00 31.43 0.03
N ASN A 569 -22.74 30.93 -1.19
CA ASN A 569 -23.65 31.04 -2.34
C ASN A 569 -24.53 29.80 -2.57
N LEU A 570 -24.45 28.79 -1.71
CA LEU A 570 -25.32 27.60 -1.76
C LEU A 570 -26.59 27.88 -0.95
N THR A 571 -27.67 28.23 -1.65
CA THR A 571 -28.94 28.74 -1.10
C THR A 571 -29.66 27.78 -0.15
N GLU A 572 -29.36 26.49 -0.17
CA GLU A 572 -30.10 25.46 0.58
C GLU A 572 -29.45 25.09 1.95
N ILE A 573 -28.26 25.59 2.26
CA ILE A 573 -27.53 25.18 3.48
C ILE A 573 -28.23 25.69 4.76
N THR A 574 -28.90 26.84 4.70
CA THR A 574 -29.66 27.38 5.84
C THR A 574 -30.95 26.62 6.10
N GLU A 575 -31.64 26.15 5.06
CA GLU A 575 -32.90 25.40 5.16
C GLU A 575 -32.70 24.00 5.79
N LEU A 576 -31.52 23.38 5.57
CA LEU A 576 -31.15 22.09 6.15
C LEU A 576 -31.23 22.04 7.68
N THR A 577 -31.02 23.18 8.36
CA THR A 577 -31.14 23.23 9.83
C THR A 577 -32.58 22.93 10.26
N GLU A 578 -33.55 23.53 9.56
CA GLU A 578 -34.97 23.39 9.90
C GLU A 578 -35.50 22.02 9.50
N THR A 579 -35.06 21.47 8.36
CA THR A 579 -35.52 20.15 7.88
C THR A 579 -34.93 18.99 8.68
N MET A 580 -33.68 19.09 9.12
CA MET A 580 -33.00 18.00 9.82
C MET A 580 -33.13 18.07 11.35
N GLN A 581 -33.60 19.18 11.93
CA GLN A 581 -33.78 19.24 13.38
C GLN A 581 -34.89 18.30 13.85
N ILE A 582 -34.54 17.43 14.80
CA ILE A 582 -35.52 16.55 15.44
C ILE A 582 -36.05 17.25 16.67
N THR A 583 -37.37 17.46 16.72
CA THR A 583 -38.04 18.06 17.87
C THR A 583 -38.58 16.95 18.77
N ALA A 584 -38.03 16.82 19.98
CA ALA A 584 -38.61 15.93 20.98
C ALA A 584 -39.86 16.60 21.57
N ASN A 585 -41.04 16.01 21.37
CA ASN A 585 -42.29 16.50 21.95
C ASN A 585 -42.36 16.10 23.44
N ILE A 586 -41.57 16.75 24.28
CA ILE A 586 -41.55 16.51 25.72
C ILE A 586 -42.69 17.33 26.32
N SER A 587 -43.80 16.68 26.65
CA SER A 587 -44.89 17.38 27.33
C SER A 587 -44.39 17.99 28.65
N SER A 588 -44.65 19.29 28.85
CA SER A 588 -44.30 20.03 30.08
C SER A 588 -44.89 19.42 31.35
N ASN A 589 -45.90 18.55 31.21
CA ASN A 589 -46.53 17.82 32.31
C ASN A 589 -45.81 16.53 32.73
N ARG A 590 -44.83 16.01 31.96
CA ARG A 590 -44.16 14.72 32.25
C ARG A 590 -43.49 14.70 33.63
N GLN A 591 -42.65 15.69 33.93
CA GLN A 591 -41.95 15.78 35.22
C GLN A 591 -42.95 15.91 36.38
N SER A 592 -44.04 16.65 36.16
CA SER A 592 -45.10 16.85 37.16
C SER A 592 -45.90 15.58 37.41
N SER A 593 -46.17 14.77 36.38
CA SER A 593 -46.93 13.52 36.52
C SER A 593 -46.08 12.41 37.15
N LEU A 594 -44.80 12.30 36.78
CA LEU A 594 -43.85 11.36 37.39
C LEU A 594 -43.66 11.66 38.88
N SER A 595 -43.36 12.92 39.22
CA SER A 595 -43.19 13.33 40.63
C SER A 595 -44.47 13.16 41.46
N LYS A 596 -45.65 13.41 40.88
CA LYS A 596 -46.94 13.13 41.55
C LYS A 596 -47.14 11.64 41.84
N ASN A 597 -46.89 10.76 40.86
CA ASN A 597 -47.05 9.32 41.04
C ASN A 597 -46.03 8.74 42.03
N GLN A 598 -44.79 9.22 41.98
CA GLN A 598 -43.74 8.83 42.93
C GLN A 598 -44.10 9.26 44.36
N ALA A 599 -44.51 10.52 44.55
CA ALA A 599 -44.93 11.02 45.86
C ALA A 599 -46.18 10.27 46.40
N ALA A 600 -47.13 9.91 45.52
CA ALA A 600 -48.30 9.12 45.89
C ALA A 600 -47.91 7.70 46.33
N ALA A 601 -47.00 7.04 45.62
CA ALA A 601 -46.48 5.72 45.95
C ALA A 601 -45.69 5.72 47.27
N GLU A 602 -44.83 6.71 47.48
CA GLU A 602 -44.06 6.88 48.72
C GLU A 602 -44.97 7.13 49.93
N ASN A 603 -46.01 7.95 49.78
CA ASN A 603 -47.01 8.17 50.82
C ASN A 603 -47.77 6.87 51.16
N LYS A 604 -48.22 6.13 50.14
CA LYS A 604 -48.91 4.85 50.35
C LYS A 604 -48.00 3.82 51.02
N LYS A 605 -46.71 3.76 50.66
CA LYS A 605 -45.69 2.92 51.31
C LYS A 605 -45.53 3.26 52.79
N SER A 606 -45.51 4.55 53.14
CA SER A 606 -45.44 5.00 54.53
C SER A 606 -46.71 4.67 55.31
N GLN A 607 -47.89 4.78 54.70
CA GLN A 607 -49.15 4.39 55.32
C GLN A 607 -49.19 2.88 55.63
N LEU A 608 -48.76 2.05 54.68
CA LEU A 608 -48.66 0.60 54.87
C LEU A 608 -47.64 0.24 55.96
N GLN A 609 -46.50 0.95 56.05
CA GLN A 609 -45.55 0.72 57.14
C GLN A 609 -46.18 0.96 58.52
N ASN A 610 -46.94 2.05 58.66
CA ASN A 610 -47.63 2.34 59.92
C ASN A 610 -48.67 1.27 60.25
N ALA A 611 -49.42 0.77 59.26
CA ALA A 611 -50.40 -0.30 59.44
C ALA A 611 -49.72 -1.63 59.85
N ILE A 612 -48.60 -1.98 59.21
CA ILE A 612 -47.77 -3.14 59.58
C ILE A 612 -47.30 -3.04 61.03
N ASP A 613 -46.83 -1.85 61.44
CA ASP A 613 -46.34 -1.61 62.80
C ASP A 613 -47.47 -1.67 63.85
N GLU A 614 -48.66 -1.16 63.52
CA GLU A 614 -49.85 -1.27 64.37
C GLU A 614 -50.32 -2.73 64.51
N THR A 615 -50.43 -3.44 63.39
CA THR A 615 -50.79 -4.86 63.38
C THR A 615 -49.77 -5.71 64.14
N ALA A 616 -48.48 -5.38 64.04
CA ALA A 616 -47.42 -6.03 64.81
C ALA A 616 -47.59 -5.83 66.34
N LYS A 617 -47.97 -4.63 66.78
CA LYS A 617 -48.28 -4.36 68.20
C LYS A 617 -49.51 -5.15 68.65
N GLU A 618 -50.56 -5.26 67.83
CA GLU A 618 -51.74 -6.06 68.17
C GLU A 618 -51.41 -7.56 68.29
N ILE A 619 -50.54 -8.07 67.43
CA ILE A 619 -50.02 -9.45 67.50
C ILE A 619 -49.25 -9.65 68.82
N GLU A 620 -48.37 -8.70 69.19
CA GLU A 620 -47.61 -8.77 70.45
C GLU A 620 -48.54 -8.75 71.68
N THR A 621 -49.58 -7.90 71.64
CA THR A 621 -50.57 -7.77 72.72
C THR A 621 -51.40 -9.06 72.87
N SER A 622 -51.84 -9.63 71.74
CA SER A 622 -52.58 -10.90 71.71
C SER A 622 -51.72 -12.06 72.20
N ASN A 623 -50.43 -12.12 71.84
CA ASN A 623 -49.48 -13.11 72.37
C ASN A 623 -49.32 -13.00 73.90
N LYS A 624 -49.21 -11.79 74.45
CA LYS A 624 -49.12 -11.57 75.91
C LYS A 624 -50.40 -12.01 76.64
N GLU A 625 -51.57 -11.73 76.06
CA GLU A 625 -52.88 -12.15 76.59
C GLU A 625 -53.09 -13.67 76.54
N ILE A 626 -52.64 -14.34 75.47
CA ILE A 626 -52.66 -15.81 75.34
C ILE A 626 -51.77 -16.44 76.42
N ASN A 627 -50.52 -15.99 76.56
CA ASN A 627 -49.59 -16.47 77.59
C ASN A 627 -50.13 -16.30 79.02
N ARG A 628 -50.83 -15.18 79.28
CA ARG A 628 -51.46 -14.91 80.58
C ARG A 628 -52.61 -15.87 80.87
N ARG A 629 -53.42 -16.23 79.87
CA ARG A 629 -54.52 -17.21 80.04
C ARG A 629 -54.02 -18.64 80.16
N ASP A 630 -52.95 -19.00 79.44
CA ASP A 630 -52.30 -20.31 79.57
C ASP A 630 -51.87 -20.60 81.02
N SER A 631 -51.44 -19.59 81.77
CA SER A 631 -51.05 -19.74 83.18
C SER A 631 -52.22 -20.10 84.13
N LYS A 632 -53.48 -19.83 83.74
CA LYS A 632 -54.70 -20.05 84.54
C LYS A 632 -55.47 -21.33 84.19
N MET A 633 -55.06 -22.06 83.15
CA MET A 633 -55.76 -23.26 82.66
C MET A 633 -55.45 -24.54 83.46
N SER A 634 -56.42 -25.47 83.50
CA SER A 634 -56.22 -26.83 84.04
C SER A 634 -55.23 -27.64 83.19
N ILE A 635 -54.66 -28.71 83.76
CA ILE A 635 -53.71 -29.61 83.05
C ILE A 635 -54.33 -30.17 81.75
N GLN A 636 -55.64 -30.46 81.75
CA GLN A 636 -56.35 -30.98 80.57
C GLN A 636 -56.53 -29.91 79.49
N GLY A 637 -56.87 -28.66 79.85
CA GLY A 637 -56.96 -27.56 78.90
C GLY A 637 -55.62 -27.25 78.23
N LYS A 638 -54.50 -27.37 78.98
CA LYS A 638 -53.15 -27.21 78.44
C LYS A 638 -52.80 -28.31 77.43
N GLN A 639 -53.25 -29.55 77.63
CA GLN A 639 -53.01 -30.66 76.70
C GLN A 639 -53.78 -30.48 75.38
N GLN A 640 -55.02 -29.98 75.43
CA GLN A 640 -55.82 -29.71 74.23
C GLN A 640 -55.29 -28.51 73.44
N ALA A 641 -54.88 -27.44 74.14
CA ALA A 641 -54.18 -26.30 73.55
C ALA A 641 -52.86 -26.72 72.87
N GLN A 642 -52.01 -27.51 73.56
CA GLN A 642 -50.77 -28.04 72.99
C GLN A 642 -51.02 -28.94 71.76
N TYR A 643 -52.09 -29.72 71.75
CA TYR A 643 -52.47 -30.52 70.58
C TYR A 643 -52.87 -29.64 69.39
N HIS A 644 -53.69 -28.61 69.61
CA HIS A 644 -54.08 -27.68 68.54
C HIS A 644 -52.89 -26.88 68.02
N ASP A 645 -52.04 -26.37 68.92
CA ASP A 645 -50.81 -25.64 68.56
C ASP A 645 -49.84 -26.55 67.79
N ALA A 646 -49.70 -27.83 68.17
CA ALA A 646 -48.88 -28.82 67.46
C ALA A 646 -49.46 -29.24 66.11
N LEU A 647 -50.79 -29.40 66.01
CA LEU A 647 -51.50 -29.72 64.77
C LEU A 647 -51.42 -28.56 63.76
N GLU A 648 -51.50 -27.33 64.25
CA GLU A 648 -51.33 -26.14 63.44
C GLU A 648 -49.88 -25.97 62.96
N ALA A 649 -48.89 -26.10 63.86
CA ALA A 649 -47.49 -26.09 63.47
C ALA A 649 -47.15 -27.20 62.45
N TRP A 650 -47.76 -28.37 62.60
CA TRP A 650 -47.63 -29.49 61.67
C TRP A 650 -48.24 -29.15 60.29
N ASN A 651 -49.47 -28.64 60.25
CA ASN A 651 -50.15 -28.23 59.01
C ASN A 651 -49.40 -27.10 58.28
N SER A 652 -48.94 -26.06 58.99
CA SER A 652 -48.17 -24.96 58.40
C SER A 652 -46.86 -25.45 57.79
N LYS A 653 -46.11 -26.31 58.51
CA LYS A 653 -44.86 -26.87 58.00
C LYS A 653 -45.08 -27.82 56.81
N LEU A 654 -46.17 -28.60 56.80
CA LEU A 654 -46.54 -29.44 55.67
C LEU A 654 -46.91 -28.61 54.44
N SER A 655 -47.62 -27.49 54.64
CA SER A 655 -47.99 -26.54 53.58
C SER A 655 -46.74 -25.87 52.98
N LEU A 656 -45.79 -25.44 53.80
CA LEU A 656 -44.52 -24.87 53.36
C LEU A 656 -43.71 -25.87 52.53
N LEU A 657 -43.60 -27.12 52.98
CA LEU A 657 -42.87 -28.17 52.24
C LEU A 657 -43.55 -28.54 50.91
N LYS A 658 -44.89 -28.55 50.82
CA LYS A 658 -45.63 -28.92 49.60
C LYS A 658 -45.75 -27.79 48.58
N ILE A 659 -46.16 -26.61 49.04
CA ILE A 659 -46.57 -25.49 48.17
C ILE A 659 -45.55 -24.35 48.22
N GLY A 660 -44.81 -24.21 49.32
CA GLY A 660 -43.95 -23.03 49.59
C GLY A 660 -44.76 -21.86 50.12
N ASP A 661 -44.07 -20.80 50.54
CA ASP A 661 -44.68 -19.50 50.84
C ASP A 661 -44.71 -18.64 49.57
N GLU A 662 -45.76 -17.87 49.35
CA GLU A 662 -45.89 -16.99 48.17
C GLU A 662 -44.95 -15.78 48.28
N GLY A 663 -43.65 -16.00 48.19
CA GLY A 663 -42.67 -14.94 48.00
C GLY A 663 -41.24 -15.16 48.51
N LEU A 664 -40.94 -16.20 49.30
CA LEU A 664 -39.65 -16.25 50.02
C LEU A 664 -38.93 -17.61 50.11
N ASP A 665 -39.55 -18.75 49.78
CA ASP A 665 -38.91 -20.07 49.96
C ASP A 665 -38.78 -20.83 48.63
N THR A 666 -37.54 -21.03 48.16
CA THR A 666 -37.23 -21.65 46.85
C THR A 666 -37.31 -23.18 46.85
N ASP A 667 -37.38 -23.80 48.02
CA ASP A 667 -37.11 -25.23 48.20
C ASP A 667 -38.38 -26.02 48.62
N SER A 668 -39.54 -25.73 48.03
CA SER A 668 -40.76 -26.54 48.18
C SER A 668 -40.83 -27.65 47.14
N GLU A 669 -41.61 -28.72 47.40
CA GLU A 669 -41.82 -29.83 46.45
C GLU A 669 -42.30 -29.32 45.08
N LYS A 670 -43.27 -28.39 45.08
CA LYS A 670 -43.78 -27.76 43.86
C LYS A 670 -42.71 -26.93 43.14
N SER A 671 -41.95 -26.10 43.85
CA SER A 671 -40.90 -25.24 43.28
C SER A 671 -39.79 -26.07 42.63
N VAL A 672 -39.30 -27.11 43.32
CA VAL A 672 -38.23 -27.99 42.80
C VAL A 672 -38.72 -28.82 41.61
N LEU A 673 -39.98 -29.29 41.63
CA LEU A 673 -40.60 -29.97 40.47
C LEU A 673 -40.71 -29.04 39.25
N GLU A 674 -41.17 -27.81 39.44
CA GLU A 674 -41.24 -26.79 38.38
C GLU A 674 -39.85 -26.45 37.84
N GLU A 675 -38.83 -26.39 38.69
CA GLU A 675 -37.45 -26.14 38.30
C GLU A 675 -36.86 -27.30 37.47
N ILE A 676 -37.07 -28.56 37.90
CA ILE A 676 -36.66 -29.76 37.15
C ILE A 676 -37.36 -29.80 35.78
N GLN A 677 -38.68 -29.55 35.74
CA GLN A 677 -39.44 -29.50 34.48
C GLN A 677 -38.96 -28.38 33.57
N ASN A 678 -38.68 -27.20 34.12
CA ASN A 678 -38.10 -26.10 33.34
C ASN A 678 -36.75 -26.49 32.73
N CYS A 679 -35.88 -27.20 33.46
CA CYS A 679 -34.59 -27.65 32.96
C CYS A 679 -34.68 -28.71 31.86
N THR A 680 -35.71 -29.56 31.86
CA THR A 680 -35.89 -30.61 30.84
C THR A 680 -36.70 -30.16 29.62
N GLU A 681 -37.67 -29.25 29.77
CA GLU A 681 -38.60 -28.88 28.70
C GLU A 681 -38.43 -27.45 28.16
N LYS A 682 -38.19 -26.46 29.03
CA LYS A 682 -38.19 -25.03 28.62
C LYS A 682 -36.81 -24.49 28.31
N ILE A 683 -35.83 -24.72 29.19
CA ILE A 683 -34.46 -24.23 29.04
C ILE A 683 -33.80 -24.72 27.74
N PRO A 684 -33.95 -25.99 27.29
CA PRO A 684 -33.36 -26.43 26.02
C PRO A 684 -33.85 -25.65 24.79
N ASN A 685 -35.12 -25.22 24.79
CA ASN A 685 -35.67 -24.40 23.70
C ASN A 685 -35.19 -22.95 23.80
N GLN A 686 -35.11 -22.39 25.01
CA GLN A 686 -34.63 -21.02 25.24
C GLN A 686 -33.14 -20.87 24.90
N ILE A 687 -32.31 -21.84 25.28
CA ILE A 687 -30.87 -21.80 24.96
C ILE A 687 -30.63 -22.00 23.46
N ALA A 688 -31.45 -22.80 22.76
CA ALA A 688 -31.36 -22.94 21.31
C ALA A 688 -31.64 -21.62 20.58
N GLU A 689 -32.62 -20.84 21.06
CA GLU A 689 -32.89 -19.51 20.51
C GLU A 689 -31.74 -18.52 20.82
N LEU A 690 -31.15 -18.59 22.02
CA LEU A 690 -29.97 -17.79 22.35
C LEU A 690 -28.74 -18.16 21.52
N TYR A 691 -28.52 -19.45 21.23
CA TYR A 691 -27.46 -19.87 20.31
C TYR A 691 -27.68 -19.30 18.91
N LYS A 692 -28.92 -19.33 18.41
CA LYS A 692 -29.27 -18.71 17.13
C LYS A 692 -29.01 -17.20 17.14
N GLN A 693 -29.35 -16.51 18.23
CA GLN A 693 -29.05 -15.08 18.40
C GLN A 693 -27.54 -14.82 18.44
N ARG A 694 -26.77 -15.66 19.16
CA ARG A 694 -25.30 -15.59 19.22
C ARG A 694 -24.69 -15.79 17.84
N HIS A 695 -25.09 -16.83 17.12
CA HIS A 695 -24.61 -17.10 15.75
C HIS A 695 -24.95 -15.96 14.78
N SER A 696 -26.15 -15.38 14.89
CA SER A 696 -26.52 -14.19 14.09
C SER A 696 -25.66 -12.96 14.41
N LEU A 697 -25.29 -12.76 15.68
CA LEU A 697 -24.36 -11.69 16.07
C LEU A 697 -22.93 -11.96 15.58
N VAL A 698 -22.46 -13.21 15.61
CA VAL A 698 -21.16 -13.61 15.05
C VAL A 698 -21.13 -13.32 13.55
N GLU A 699 -22.19 -13.67 12.82
CA GLU A 699 -22.34 -13.37 11.39
C GLU A 699 -22.32 -11.86 11.15
N GLN A 700 -23.06 -11.07 11.93
CA GLN A 700 -23.03 -9.61 11.87
C GLN A 700 -21.62 -9.04 12.09
N ILE A 701 -20.89 -9.54 13.10
CA ILE A 701 -19.52 -9.09 13.38
C ILE A 701 -18.59 -9.44 12.22
N LEU A 702 -18.68 -10.66 11.69
CA LEU A 702 -17.86 -11.10 10.57
C LEU A 702 -18.15 -10.26 9.30
N ASP A 703 -19.41 -9.94 9.04
CA ASP A 703 -19.78 -9.08 7.90
C ASP A 703 -19.25 -7.66 8.06
N LEU A 704 -19.26 -7.09 9.27
CA LEU A 704 -18.63 -5.80 9.54
C LEU A 704 -17.10 -5.85 9.33
N ILE A 705 -16.44 -6.94 9.73
CA ILE A 705 -15.00 -7.15 9.47
C ILE A 705 -14.73 -7.27 7.96
N LYS A 706 -15.59 -7.98 7.21
CA LYS A 706 -15.51 -8.06 5.74
C LYS A 706 -15.68 -6.70 5.08
N GLU A 707 -16.66 -5.91 5.52
CA GLU A 707 -16.89 -4.57 4.99
C GLU A 707 -15.72 -3.62 5.31
N LYS A 708 -15.15 -3.72 6.52
CA LYS A 708 -13.89 -3.05 6.89
C LYS A 708 -12.79 -3.40 5.89
N GLY A 709 -12.57 -4.71 5.62
CA GLY A 709 -11.61 -5.18 4.62
C GLY A 709 -11.85 -4.63 3.21
N ARG A 710 -13.09 -4.66 2.71
CA ARG A 710 -13.45 -4.12 1.39
C ARG A 710 -13.21 -2.61 1.28
N GLN A 711 -13.40 -1.87 2.37
CA GLN A 711 -13.10 -0.43 2.37
C GLN A 711 -11.59 -0.18 2.22
N LEU A 712 -10.77 -1.02 2.87
CA LEU A 712 -9.31 -1.00 2.72
C LEU A 712 -8.91 -1.38 1.28
N ASP A 713 -9.58 -2.37 0.67
CA ASP A 713 -9.40 -2.69 -0.76
C ASP A 713 -9.77 -1.52 -1.67
N GLY A 714 -10.80 -0.73 -1.31
CA GLY A 714 -11.16 0.49 -2.04
C GLY A 714 -10.04 1.54 -2.02
N LEU A 715 -9.33 1.67 -0.89
CA LEU A 715 -8.14 2.53 -0.80
C LEU A 715 -6.99 1.98 -1.65
N TYR A 716 -6.82 0.66 -1.71
CA TYR A 716 -5.91 0.02 -2.66
C TYR A 716 -6.29 0.36 -4.10
N LEU A 717 -7.56 0.25 -4.49
CA LEU A 717 -7.99 0.56 -5.86
C LEU A 717 -7.71 2.03 -6.25
N ASP A 718 -7.84 2.95 -5.30
CA ASP A 718 -7.46 4.36 -5.47
C ASP A 718 -5.94 4.54 -5.60
N ALA A 719 -5.15 3.73 -4.89
CA ALA A 719 -3.69 3.66 -5.04
C ALA A 719 -3.26 2.87 -6.29
N LYS A 720 -4.14 2.00 -6.81
CA LYS A 720 -3.88 1.04 -7.87
C LYS A 720 -3.54 1.73 -9.16
N GLN A 721 -4.11 2.88 -9.49
CA GLN A 721 -3.70 3.64 -10.68
C GLN A 721 -2.21 4.01 -10.68
N TYR A 722 -1.60 4.16 -9.51
CA TYR A 722 -0.18 4.44 -9.37
C TYR A 722 0.65 3.15 -9.36
N ILE A 723 0.09 2.06 -8.85
CA ILE A 723 0.68 0.72 -8.89
C ILE A 723 0.60 0.12 -10.31
N ASP A 724 -0.44 0.44 -11.08
CA ASP A 724 -0.61 0.05 -12.46
C ASP A 724 0.44 0.72 -13.35
N VAL A 725 0.99 1.88 -12.96
CA VAL A 725 2.20 2.42 -13.60
C VAL A 725 3.38 1.45 -13.44
N LEU A 726 3.53 0.85 -12.26
CA LEU A 726 4.54 -0.20 -12.01
C LEU A 726 4.27 -1.41 -12.92
N ASN A 727 3.03 -1.89 -12.93
CA ASN A 727 2.65 -3.05 -13.72
C ASN A 727 2.70 -2.78 -15.25
N ASN A 728 2.47 -1.55 -15.71
CA ASN A 728 2.59 -1.16 -17.11
C ASN A 728 4.06 -1.09 -17.57
N VAL A 729 4.97 -0.71 -16.68
CA VAL A 729 6.42 -0.81 -16.91
C VAL A 729 6.83 -2.28 -17.11
N ASP A 730 6.21 -3.21 -16.38
CA ASP A 730 6.43 -4.65 -16.56
C ASP A 730 5.81 -5.17 -17.89
N GLN A 731 4.62 -4.68 -18.27
CA GLN A 731 3.92 -5.08 -19.51
C GLN A 731 4.60 -4.58 -20.80
N GLN A 732 5.17 -3.37 -20.82
CA GLN A 732 5.82 -2.80 -22.01
C GLN A 732 7.13 -3.51 -22.38
N ASN A 733 7.75 -4.26 -21.45
CA ASN A 733 9.02 -4.94 -21.65
C ASN A 733 8.89 -6.43 -21.99
N GLY A 734 7.67 -6.92 -22.32
CA GLY A 734 7.46 -8.32 -22.73
C GLY A 734 7.66 -9.35 -21.60
N ILE A 735 7.66 -8.91 -20.34
CA ILE A 735 7.73 -9.77 -19.15
C ILE A 735 6.34 -10.36 -18.87
N ASN A 736 5.75 -11.02 -19.87
CA ASN A 736 4.51 -11.78 -19.72
C ASN A 736 4.85 -13.26 -19.61
N THR A 737 5.22 -13.71 -18.42
CA THR A 737 4.92 -15.08 -17.99
C THR A 737 3.69 -15.00 -17.08
N GLU A 738 2.76 -15.95 -17.18
CA GLU A 738 1.50 -16.01 -16.40
C GLU A 738 1.69 -16.00 -14.85
N GLN A 739 2.94 -15.92 -14.36
CA GLN A 739 3.34 -15.98 -12.95
C GLN A 739 3.73 -14.63 -12.32
N ASP A 740 4.15 -13.61 -13.09
CA ASP A 740 4.53 -12.31 -12.53
C ASP A 740 3.30 -11.39 -12.43
N SER A 741 2.80 -11.22 -11.20
CA SER A 741 1.59 -10.42 -10.92
C SER A 741 1.93 -9.04 -10.35
N GLY A 742 3.22 -8.72 -10.23
CA GLY A 742 3.71 -7.44 -9.72
C GLY A 742 3.37 -7.23 -8.26
N VAL A 743 3.15 -5.96 -7.90
CA VAL A 743 2.82 -5.54 -6.54
C VAL A 743 1.30 -5.42 -6.39
N GLU A 744 0.73 -6.05 -5.36
CA GLU A 744 -0.70 -5.98 -5.05
C GLU A 744 -0.92 -5.72 -3.56
N PHE A 745 -1.88 -4.87 -3.19
CA PHE A 745 -2.40 -4.89 -1.83
C PHE A 745 -3.69 -5.71 -1.80
N VAL A 746 -3.82 -6.55 -0.79
CA VAL A 746 -4.98 -7.41 -0.59
C VAL A 746 -5.46 -7.23 0.84
N GLY A 747 -6.69 -6.74 0.99
CA GLY A 747 -7.44 -6.80 2.23
C GLY A 747 -7.71 -8.25 2.56
N SER A 748 -7.19 -8.74 3.68
CA SER A 748 -7.39 -10.12 4.12
C SER A 748 -7.87 -10.16 5.55
N ILE A 749 -8.84 -11.04 5.81
CA ILE A 749 -9.28 -11.36 7.17
C ILE A 749 -8.35 -12.44 7.69
N GLN A 750 -7.65 -12.15 8.78
CA GLN A 750 -6.62 -13.02 9.30
C GLN A 750 -6.62 -13.00 10.82
N PRO A 751 -6.07 -14.05 11.44
CA PRO A 751 -5.88 -14.06 12.87
C PRO A 751 -4.88 -12.99 13.32
N VAL A 752 -5.17 -12.34 14.44
CA VAL A 752 -4.26 -11.39 15.10
C VAL A 752 -3.02 -12.12 15.62
N SER A 753 -1.85 -11.47 15.57
CA SER A 753 -0.61 -12.04 16.08
C SER A 753 -0.74 -12.48 17.55
N GLY A 754 -0.33 -13.71 17.85
CA GLY A 754 -0.38 -14.27 19.20
C GLY A 754 -1.76 -14.73 19.67
N PHE A 755 -2.77 -14.83 18.80
CA PHE A 755 -4.13 -15.21 19.21
C PHE A 755 -4.20 -16.57 19.94
N VAL A 756 -3.38 -17.55 19.51
CA VAL A 756 -3.27 -18.86 20.16
C VAL A 756 -2.82 -18.71 21.60
N GLN A 757 -1.77 -17.91 21.84
CA GLN A 757 -1.26 -17.64 23.18
C GLN A 757 -2.31 -16.94 24.06
N THR A 758 -3.11 -16.04 23.49
CA THR A 758 -4.24 -15.41 24.18
C THR A 758 -5.28 -16.44 24.63
N ILE A 759 -5.67 -17.37 23.75
CA ILE A 759 -6.58 -18.47 24.10
C ILE A 759 -5.98 -19.32 25.22
N LEU A 760 -4.74 -19.78 25.05
CA LEU A 760 -4.05 -20.65 26.01
C LEU A 760 -3.82 -19.99 27.37
N SER A 761 -3.67 -18.67 27.43
CA SER A 761 -3.53 -17.93 28.69
C SER A 761 -4.77 -18.04 29.58
N ASN A 762 -5.94 -18.27 28.97
CA ASN A 762 -7.23 -18.46 29.63
C ASN A 762 -7.57 -19.92 29.92
N VAL A 763 -6.72 -20.88 29.56
CA VAL A 763 -6.92 -22.32 29.80
C VAL A 763 -6.24 -22.76 31.12
N ASP A 764 -6.90 -23.57 31.94
CA ASP A 764 -6.26 -24.33 33.03
C ASP A 764 -5.76 -25.68 32.50
N GLY A 765 -4.48 -25.72 32.14
CA GLY A 765 -3.83 -26.89 31.55
C GLY A 765 -3.88 -28.19 32.37
N ARG A 766 -4.36 -28.18 33.62
CA ARG A 766 -4.56 -29.39 34.44
C ARG A 766 -5.85 -30.16 34.09
N LYS A 767 -6.86 -29.47 33.58
CA LYS A 767 -8.21 -30.02 33.32
C LYS A 767 -8.61 -30.00 31.84
N ALA A 768 -7.70 -29.60 30.96
CA ALA A 768 -8.03 -29.05 29.64
C ALA A 768 -8.29 -30.04 28.48
N GLY A 769 -8.51 -31.34 28.71
CA GLY A 769 -8.85 -32.29 27.63
C GLY A 769 -7.89 -32.24 26.42
N LYS A 770 -8.39 -31.91 25.22
CA LYS A 770 -7.62 -31.69 23.96
C LYS A 770 -6.72 -30.45 23.99
N LEU A 771 -6.97 -29.51 24.92
CA LEU A 771 -6.17 -28.31 25.18
C LEU A 771 -5.15 -28.52 26.32
N ARG A 772 -4.80 -29.77 26.63
CA ARG A 772 -3.81 -30.11 27.65
C ARG A 772 -2.40 -29.99 27.07
N GLY A 773 -1.52 -29.29 27.80
CA GLY A 773 -0.15 -29.02 27.36
C GLY A 773 -0.08 -27.86 26.37
N SER A 774 0.87 -26.93 26.57
CA SER A 774 0.89 -25.68 25.80
C SER A 774 1.24 -25.88 24.32
N SER A 775 2.04 -26.89 23.99
CA SER A 775 2.41 -27.20 22.60
C SER A 775 1.29 -27.95 21.90
N GLU A 776 0.77 -29.04 22.49
CA GLU A 776 -0.28 -29.84 21.86
C GLU A 776 -1.57 -29.04 21.65
N ALA A 777 -1.92 -28.16 22.61
CA ALA A 777 -3.06 -27.28 22.49
C ALA A 777 -2.89 -26.22 21.38
N ALA A 778 -1.66 -25.68 21.21
CA ALA A 778 -1.37 -24.75 20.12
C ALA A 778 -1.49 -25.43 18.76
N ASP A 779 -0.93 -26.65 18.62
CA ASP A 779 -1.02 -27.44 17.40
C ASP A 779 -2.48 -27.79 17.05
N PHE A 780 -3.28 -28.16 18.05
CA PHE A 780 -4.72 -28.40 17.87
C PHE A 780 -5.45 -27.17 17.36
N ILE A 781 -5.30 -26.01 18.02
CA ILE A 781 -5.96 -24.75 17.63
C ILE A 781 -5.56 -24.35 16.20
N ASN A 782 -4.26 -24.40 15.87
CA ASN A 782 -3.79 -24.09 14.53
C ASN A 782 -4.35 -25.07 13.49
N SER A 783 -4.38 -26.38 13.79
CA SER A 783 -4.89 -27.38 12.86
C SER A 783 -6.39 -27.26 12.56
N GLU A 784 -7.19 -26.81 13.53
CA GLU A 784 -8.62 -26.55 13.32
C GLU A 784 -8.83 -25.24 12.54
N LEU A 785 -8.02 -24.22 12.80
CA LEU A 785 -8.05 -22.98 12.04
C LEU A 785 -7.63 -23.18 10.57
N ASP A 786 -6.61 -24.00 10.30
CA ASP A 786 -6.13 -24.28 8.94
C ASP A 786 -7.19 -24.96 8.06
N LYS A 787 -8.17 -25.65 8.67
CA LYS A 787 -9.31 -26.26 7.98
C LYS A 787 -10.48 -25.29 7.75
N THR A 788 -10.41 -24.10 8.35
CA THR A 788 -11.52 -23.15 8.44
C THR A 788 -11.34 -22.01 7.45
N ASP A 789 -12.28 -21.83 6.53
CA ASP A 789 -12.39 -20.60 5.76
C ASP A 789 -12.96 -19.49 6.65
N VAL A 790 -12.08 -18.62 7.14
CA VAL A 790 -12.43 -17.49 8.01
C VAL A 790 -13.37 -16.46 7.36
N SER A 791 -13.63 -16.56 6.06
CA SER A 791 -14.63 -15.75 5.37
C SER A 791 -16.05 -16.30 5.47
N ILE A 792 -16.25 -17.52 5.98
CA ILE A 792 -17.56 -18.18 6.04
C ILE A 792 -18.01 -18.31 7.50
N SER A 793 -19.15 -17.69 7.86
CA SER A 793 -19.67 -17.61 9.24
C SER A 793 -19.83 -18.98 9.90
N ASN A 794 -20.45 -19.94 9.22
CA ASN A 794 -20.68 -21.27 9.77
C ASN A 794 -19.37 -22.02 10.08
N GLN A 795 -18.35 -21.92 9.21
CA GLN A 795 -17.07 -22.60 9.45
C GLN A 795 -16.32 -21.96 10.63
N VAL A 796 -16.38 -20.63 10.78
CA VAL A 796 -15.82 -19.92 11.94
C VAL A 796 -16.51 -20.35 13.24
N ILE A 797 -17.83 -20.50 13.22
CA ILE A 797 -18.60 -21.02 14.35
C ILE A 797 -18.18 -22.45 14.68
N ASP A 798 -18.07 -23.33 13.68
CA ASP A 798 -17.63 -24.72 13.86
C ASP A 798 -16.23 -24.80 14.53
N PHE A 799 -15.29 -23.95 14.09
CA PHE A 799 -13.98 -23.80 14.73
C PHE A 799 -14.09 -23.36 16.20
N ILE A 800 -14.87 -22.32 16.49
CA ILE A 800 -15.04 -21.81 17.86
C ILE A 800 -15.64 -22.89 18.77
N GLU A 801 -16.66 -23.59 18.29
CA GLU A 801 -17.33 -24.66 19.03
C GLU A 801 -16.41 -25.88 19.22
N ALA A 802 -15.57 -26.22 18.24
CA ALA A 802 -14.55 -27.26 18.38
C ALA A 802 -13.53 -26.93 19.48
N VAL A 803 -13.09 -25.67 19.57
CA VAL A 803 -12.14 -25.22 20.60
C VAL A 803 -12.80 -25.14 21.98
N LEU A 804 -14.01 -24.59 22.08
CA LEU A 804 -14.70 -24.37 23.36
C LEU A 804 -15.29 -25.65 23.96
N TYR A 805 -16.00 -26.43 23.13
CA TYR A 805 -16.77 -27.57 23.61
C TYR A 805 -16.01 -28.90 23.46
N GLN A 806 -14.93 -28.93 22.67
CA GLN A 806 -14.08 -30.11 22.46
C GLN A 806 -14.83 -31.38 21.99
N ASN A 807 -16.06 -31.22 21.49
CA ASN A 807 -17.06 -32.28 21.32
C ASN A 807 -16.54 -33.50 20.54
N ASP A 808 -17.08 -34.68 20.91
CA ASP A 808 -17.01 -35.90 20.09
C ASP A 808 -18.17 -35.85 19.07
N PRO A 809 -17.93 -36.10 17.77
CA PRO A 809 -18.98 -36.12 16.73
C PRO A 809 -20.19 -37.03 17.04
N LYS A 810 -20.10 -37.92 18.03
CA LYS A 810 -21.15 -38.89 18.40
C LYS A 810 -22.20 -38.37 19.37
N THR A 811 -22.02 -37.19 19.97
CA THR A 811 -22.95 -36.66 20.99
C THR A 811 -23.57 -35.34 20.54
N SER A 812 -24.90 -35.26 20.50
CA SER A 812 -25.65 -34.06 20.09
C SER A 812 -25.62 -32.90 21.09
N ARG A 813 -25.04 -33.09 22.29
CA ARG A 813 -25.00 -32.06 23.34
C ARG A 813 -23.61 -32.00 23.99
N PRO A 814 -23.04 -30.80 24.23
CA PRO A 814 -21.80 -30.66 24.99
C PRO A 814 -21.94 -31.20 26.42
N ASP A 815 -20.89 -31.85 26.93
CA ASP A 815 -20.78 -32.24 28.33
C ASP A 815 -20.38 -31.02 29.19
N PHE A 816 -21.37 -30.28 29.68
CA PHE A 816 -21.12 -29.07 30.47
C PHE A 816 -20.44 -29.33 31.82
N ASP A 817 -20.56 -30.54 32.37
CA ASP A 817 -19.86 -30.97 33.58
C ASP A 817 -18.37 -31.18 33.28
N GLY A 818 -18.05 -31.86 32.17
CA GLY A 818 -16.67 -32.05 31.70
C GLY A 818 -15.95 -30.76 31.31
N LEU A 819 -16.70 -29.71 30.93
CA LEU A 819 -16.16 -28.40 30.56
C LEU A 819 -15.83 -27.50 31.76
N GLU A 820 -16.19 -27.91 32.98
CA GLU A 820 -16.00 -27.08 34.18
C GLU A 820 -14.52 -26.95 34.57
N GLY A 821 -14.04 -25.70 34.59
CA GLY A 821 -12.67 -25.37 34.93
C GLY A 821 -11.65 -25.65 33.83
N ILE A 822 -12.06 -25.93 32.59
CA ILE A 822 -11.15 -25.95 31.43
C ILE A 822 -10.64 -24.55 31.15
N PHE A 823 -11.54 -23.57 31.05
CA PHE A 823 -11.20 -22.16 30.97
C PHE A 823 -11.26 -21.55 32.37
N ARG A 824 -10.29 -20.70 32.70
CA ARG A 824 -10.24 -19.95 33.97
C ARG A 824 -11.45 -19.05 34.12
N ASP A 825 -11.85 -18.42 33.02
CA ASP A 825 -13.08 -17.66 32.89
C ASP A 825 -13.75 -17.98 31.54
N ARG A 826 -14.91 -18.65 31.59
CA ARG A 826 -15.67 -19.02 30.39
C ARG A 826 -16.34 -17.81 29.74
N ALA A 827 -16.69 -16.77 30.50
CA ALA A 827 -17.28 -15.55 29.94
C ALA A 827 -16.25 -14.84 29.05
N THR A 828 -15.04 -14.61 29.59
CA THR A 828 -13.93 -14.03 28.82
C THR A 828 -13.60 -14.86 27.58
N ALA A 829 -13.59 -16.20 27.68
CA ALA A 829 -13.34 -17.07 26.52
C ALA A 829 -14.45 -16.97 25.46
N TYR A 830 -15.72 -16.92 25.88
CA TYR A 830 -16.86 -16.77 24.96
C TYR A 830 -16.84 -15.41 24.27
N ASP A 831 -16.54 -14.34 25.01
CA ASP A 831 -16.50 -12.99 24.48
C ASP A 831 -15.35 -12.83 23.47
N TYR A 832 -14.17 -13.37 23.76
CA TYR A 832 -13.03 -13.32 22.84
C TYR A 832 -13.28 -14.12 21.55
N LEU A 833 -13.77 -15.37 21.67
CA LEU A 833 -13.96 -16.26 20.53
C LEU A 833 -15.21 -15.91 19.72
N PHE A 834 -16.40 -15.86 20.32
CA PHE A 834 -17.61 -15.49 19.58
C PHE A 834 -17.63 -14.00 19.21
N GLY A 835 -16.91 -13.14 19.93
CA GLY A 835 -16.70 -11.74 19.54
C GLY A 835 -15.73 -11.56 18.37
N LEU A 836 -15.12 -12.65 17.89
CA LEU A 836 -14.12 -12.66 16.82
C LEU A 836 -12.97 -11.68 17.10
N GLU A 837 -12.56 -11.52 18.37
CA GLU A 837 -11.45 -10.64 18.74
C GLU A 837 -10.10 -11.13 18.22
N PHE A 838 -10.03 -12.43 17.91
CA PHE A 838 -8.87 -13.04 17.27
C PHE A 838 -8.79 -12.77 15.76
N LEU A 839 -9.80 -12.19 15.11
CA LEU A 839 -9.79 -11.86 13.68
C LEU A 839 -9.77 -10.35 13.48
N ASP A 840 -8.96 -9.89 12.51
CA ASP A 840 -9.06 -8.53 12.00
C ASP A 840 -8.87 -8.51 10.47
N ALA A 841 -9.35 -7.44 9.86
CA ALA A 841 -9.10 -7.14 8.46
C ALA A 841 -7.90 -6.18 8.37
N GLU A 842 -6.81 -6.65 7.75
CA GLU A 842 -5.62 -5.86 7.51
C GLU A 842 -5.32 -5.77 6.01
N LEU A 843 -4.78 -4.62 5.59
CA LEU A 843 -4.26 -4.43 4.25
C LEU A 843 -2.85 -5.01 4.17
N ARG A 844 -2.68 -6.14 3.46
CA ARG A 844 -1.37 -6.76 3.25
C ARG A 844 -0.79 -6.39 1.91
N LEU A 845 0.53 -6.20 1.87
CA LEU A 845 1.26 -6.09 0.61
C LEU A 845 1.71 -7.49 0.15
N MET A 846 1.44 -7.77 -1.12
CA MET A 846 1.84 -8.97 -1.83
C MET A 846 2.75 -8.57 -2.99
N TYR A 847 3.77 -9.38 -3.25
CA TYR A 847 4.62 -9.26 -4.44
C TYR A 847 4.63 -10.61 -5.15
N ASN A 848 4.25 -10.64 -6.43
CA ASN A 848 4.08 -11.87 -7.20
C ASN A 848 3.25 -12.93 -6.47
N LYS A 849 2.08 -12.51 -5.96
CA LYS A 849 1.14 -13.35 -5.17
C LYS A 849 1.71 -13.96 -3.90
N ARG A 850 2.90 -13.53 -3.45
CA ARG A 850 3.52 -13.96 -2.19
C ARG A 850 3.47 -12.82 -1.17
N PRO A 851 3.14 -13.11 0.10
CA PRO A 851 3.22 -12.12 1.16
C PRO A 851 4.69 -11.76 1.44
N LEU A 852 4.94 -10.54 1.96
CA LEU A 852 6.30 -10.07 2.28
C LEU A 852 7.08 -11.07 3.16
N GLN A 853 6.40 -11.76 4.08
CA GLN A 853 7.00 -12.75 4.99
C GLN A 853 7.64 -13.92 4.25
N ALA A 854 7.14 -14.27 3.06
CA ALA A 854 7.62 -15.37 2.25
C ALA A 854 8.74 -14.97 1.27
N LEU A 855 9.12 -13.68 1.24
CA LEU A 855 10.16 -13.16 0.36
C LEU A 855 11.54 -13.27 1.02
N SER A 856 12.56 -13.50 0.19
CA SER A 856 13.97 -13.38 0.59
C SER A 856 14.34 -11.93 0.92
N ALA A 857 15.43 -11.71 1.66
CA ALA A 857 15.93 -10.36 1.94
C ALA A 857 16.22 -9.58 0.64
N GLY A 858 16.73 -10.25 -0.41
CA GLY A 858 16.91 -9.63 -1.72
C GLY A 858 15.58 -9.13 -2.31
N GLU A 859 14.58 -9.99 -2.39
CA GLU A 859 13.24 -9.64 -2.91
C GLU A 859 12.57 -8.53 -2.10
N LYS A 860 12.70 -8.53 -0.76
CA LYS A 860 12.21 -7.44 0.10
C LYS A 860 12.86 -6.10 -0.23
N GLY A 861 14.18 -6.10 -0.43
CA GLY A 861 14.93 -4.92 -0.85
C GLY A 861 14.49 -4.40 -2.23
N LEU A 862 14.26 -5.31 -3.19
CA LEU A 862 13.72 -4.97 -4.51
C LEU A 862 12.33 -4.32 -4.42
N VAL A 863 11.41 -4.88 -3.61
CA VAL A 863 10.08 -4.29 -3.41
C VAL A 863 10.23 -2.85 -2.89
N LEU A 864 11.06 -2.61 -1.87
CA LEU A 864 11.32 -1.26 -1.37
C LEU A 864 11.78 -0.31 -2.48
N LEU A 865 12.72 -0.74 -3.33
CA LEU A 865 13.24 0.05 -4.44
C LEU A 865 12.16 0.36 -5.49
N ILE A 866 11.31 -0.61 -5.85
CA ILE A 866 10.20 -0.42 -6.78
C ILE A 866 9.26 0.69 -6.27
N PHE A 867 8.92 0.70 -4.98
CA PHE A 867 8.09 1.76 -4.39
C PHE A 867 8.76 3.15 -4.49
N TYR A 868 10.07 3.24 -4.21
CA TYR A 868 10.81 4.50 -4.36
C TYR A 868 10.93 4.98 -5.81
N LEU A 869 11.09 4.05 -6.76
CA LEU A 869 11.32 4.37 -8.17
C LEU A 869 10.02 4.72 -8.90
N GLY A 870 8.93 4.01 -8.63
CA GLY A 870 7.71 4.16 -9.41
C GLY A 870 6.53 4.85 -8.73
N LEU A 871 6.51 4.94 -7.39
CA LEU A 871 5.40 5.58 -6.65
C LEU A 871 5.76 6.91 -5.98
N SER A 872 7.03 7.13 -5.65
CA SER A 872 7.47 8.37 -5.03
C SER A 872 7.24 9.56 -5.97
N ARG A 873 6.42 10.54 -5.53
CA ARG A 873 6.17 11.79 -6.27
C ARG A 873 7.14 12.91 -5.93
N ARG A 874 8.24 12.60 -5.26
CA ARG A 874 9.22 13.62 -4.90
C ARG A 874 10.03 13.99 -6.13
N GLU A 875 10.05 15.28 -6.47
CA GLU A 875 10.85 15.82 -7.58
C GLU A 875 12.34 15.92 -7.22
N TYR A 876 12.68 15.69 -5.95
CA TYR A 876 14.05 15.66 -5.44
C TYR A 876 14.84 14.44 -5.94
N PRO A 877 16.17 14.56 -6.11
CA PRO A 877 17.00 13.48 -6.63
C PRO A 877 16.99 12.26 -5.71
N LEU A 878 17.02 11.07 -6.31
CA LEU A 878 17.18 9.81 -5.60
C LEU A 878 18.60 9.28 -5.77
N VAL A 879 19.31 9.11 -4.66
CA VAL A 879 20.63 8.47 -4.61
C VAL A 879 20.46 7.07 -4.04
N ILE A 880 20.94 6.05 -4.74
CA ILE A 880 20.84 4.64 -4.32
C ILE A 880 22.23 4.03 -4.26
N ASP A 881 22.66 3.55 -3.10
CA ASP A 881 23.97 2.88 -2.92
C ASP A 881 23.82 1.36 -2.98
N GLN A 882 24.40 0.77 -4.02
CA GLN A 882 24.49 -0.68 -4.27
C GLN A 882 23.15 -1.41 -4.13
N PRO A 883 22.14 -1.06 -4.96
CA PRO A 883 20.84 -1.76 -4.95
C PRO A 883 20.95 -3.25 -5.29
N GLU A 884 22.05 -3.70 -5.91
CA GLU A 884 22.27 -5.07 -6.37
C GLU A 884 22.77 -6.05 -5.31
N ASP A 885 23.25 -5.60 -4.14
CA ASP A 885 24.11 -6.41 -3.25
C ASP A 885 23.46 -7.67 -2.65
N ASN A 886 22.16 -7.91 -2.89
CA ASN A 886 21.44 -9.13 -2.52
C ASN A 886 20.49 -9.64 -3.63
N LEU A 887 20.68 -9.20 -4.88
CA LEU A 887 19.86 -9.59 -6.02
C LEU A 887 20.68 -10.40 -7.02
N ASP A 888 20.09 -11.44 -7.59
CA ASP A 888 20.68 -12.11 -8.74
C ASP A 888 20.55 -11.23 -10.01
N ASN A 889 21.41 -11.49 -11.00
CA ASN A 889 21.42 -10.71 -12.24
C ASN A 889 20.07 -10.74 -12.97
N GLN A 890 19.38 -11.88 -12.98
CA GLN A 890 18.07 -11.99 -13.63
C GLN A 890 17.05 -11.05 -12.98
N SER A 891 17.01 -10.98 -11.66
CA SER A 891 16.12 -10.09 -10.90
C SER A 891 16.45 -8.62 -11.16
N ILE A 892 17.73 -8.26 -11.25
CA ILE A 892 18.14 -6.88 -11.60
C ILE A 892 17.59 -6.48 -12.98
N PHE A 893 17.82 -7.31 -14.00
CA PHE A 893 17.41 -7.01 -15.36
C PHE A 893 15.89 -7.00 -15.54
N LYS A 894 15.18 -7.95 -14.91
CA LYS A 894 13.72 -8.05 -15.05
C LYS A 894 12.95 -7.04 -14.21
N HIS A 895 13.41 -6.74 -13.00
CA HIS A 895 12.57 -6.02 -12.03
C HIS A 895 13.16 -4.71 -11.51
N LEU A 896 14.45 -4.40 -11.73
CA LEU A 896 15.03 -3.12 -11.31
C LEU A 896 15.24 -2.16 -12.49
N VAL A 897 15.82 -2.66 -13.59
CA VAL A 897 16.15 -1.88 -14.79
C VAL A 897 14.92 -1.16 -15.39
N PRO A 898 13.75 -1.80 -15.57
CA PRO A 898 12.57 -1.12 -16.09
C PRO A 898 12.15 0.08 -15.24
N TYR A 899 12.23 -0.05 -13.92
CA TYR A 899 11.87 0.99 -12.97
C TYR A 899 12.89 2.13 -12.94
N LEU A 900 14.17 1.85 -13.15
CA LEU A 900 15.20 2.89 -13.33
C LEU A 900 14.94 3.71 -14.61
N ARG A 901 14.62 3.02 -15.72
CA ARG A 901 14.27 3.67 -17.00
C ARG A 901 13.02 4.54 -16.88
N TYR A 902 12.01 4.09 -16.13
CA TYR A 902 10.84 4.90 -15.83
C TYR A 902 11.20 6.10 -14.93
N ALA A 903 11.86 5.85 -13.80
CA ALA A 903 12.15 6.86 -12.80
C ALA A 903 13.04 8.00 -13.32
N LYS A 904 14.01 7.71 -14.21
CA LYS A 904 14.87 8.74 -14.82
C LYS A 904 14.10 9.81 -15.60
N THR A 905 12.91 9.46 -16.12
CA THR A 905 12.03 10.43 -16.79
C THR A 905 11.33 11.36 -15.79
N GLN A 906 11.06 10.88 -14.58
CA GLN A 906 10.27 11.58 -13.56
C GLN A 906 11.13 12.46 -12.65
N ARG A 907 12.36 12.05 -12.32
CA ARG A 907 13.30 12.78 -11.46
C ARG A 907 14.74 12.37 -11.74
N GLN A 908 15.70 13.12 -11.21
CA GLN A 908 17.11 12.76 -11.31
C GLN A 908 17.40 11.52 -10.45
N ILE A 909 18.08 10.53 -11.03
CA ILE A 909 18.45 9.29 -10.37
C ILE A 909 19.97 9.16 -10.38
N ILE A 910 20.57 8.88 -9.23
CA ILE A 910 22.00 8.63 -9.07
C ILE A 910 22.15 7.24 -8.46
N VAL A 911 22.61 6.27 -9.24
CA VAL A 911 22.85 4.90 -8.77
C VAL A 911 24.33 4.67 -8.60
N VAL A 912 24.73 4.18 -7.43
CA VAL A 912 26.06 3.66 -7.19
C VAL A 912 26.03 2.16 -7.28
N THR A 913 26.87 1.58 -8.12
CA THR A 913 26.88 0.13 -8.34
C THR A 913 28.29 -0.39 -8.60
N HIS A 914 28.53 -1.64 -8.26
CA HIS A 914 29.72 -2.37 -8.70
C HIS A 914 29.42 -3.32 -9.88
N ASN A 915 28.18 -3.33 -10.38
CA ASN A 915 27.73 -4.09 -11.54
C ASN A 915 27.38 -3.13 -12.69
N PRO A 916 28.33 -2.82 -13.60
CA PRO A 916 28.08 -1.88 -14.70
C PRO A 916 26.99 -2.32 -15.69
N ASN A 917 26.51 -3.56 -15.61
CA ASN A 917 25.34 -3.99 -16.38
C ASN A 917 24.11 -3.14 -16.05
N ILE A 918 23.99 -2.61 -14.82
CA ILE A 918 22.92 -1.68 -14.47
C ILE A 918 23.02 -0.41 -15.31
N ALA A 919 24.22 0.13 -15.53
CA ALA A 919 24.42 1.33 -16.34
C ALA A 919 24.01 1.11 -17.80
N ILE A 920 24.44 -0.02 -18.39
CA ILE A 920 24.14 -0.38 -19.78
C ILE A 920 22.65 -0.68 -19.94
N ALA A 921 22.11 -1.55 -19.09
CA ALA A 921 20.73 -2.02 -19.18
C ALA A 921 19.72 -0.90 -18.88
N ALA A 922 20.00 -0.03 -17.91
CA ALA A 922 19.13 1.11 -17.61
C ALA A 922 19.30 2.28 -18.58
N ASP A 923 20.19 2.16 -19.58
CA ASP A 923 20.51 3.22 -20.53
C ASP A 923 20.93 4.51 -19.79
N ALA A 924 22.02 4.42 -19.01
CA ALA A 924 22.50 5.55 -18.21
C ALA A 924 22.86 6.75 -19.10
N ASP A 925 22.40 7.93 -18.69
CA ASP A 925 22.68 9.16 -19.42
C ASP A 925 24.11 9.65 -19.14
N GLN A 926 24.63 9.37 -17.94
CA GLN A 926 26.01 9.62 -17.56
C GLN A 926 26.56 8.44 -16.76
N VAL A 927 27.78 8.04 -17.08
CA VAL A 927 28.56 7.08 -16.29
C VAL A 927 29.73 7.80 -15.65
N ILE A 928 29.92 7.58 -14.35
CA ILE A 928 31.04 8.11 -13.57
C ILE A 928 31.86 6.92 -13.07
N VAL A 929 33.08 6.79 -13.56
CA VAL A 929 34.01 5.75 -13.17
C VAL A 929 34.84 6.25 -11.99
N ALA A 930 34.61 5.64 -10.83
CA ALA A 930 35.38 5.91 -9.62
C ALA A 930 36.64 5.02 -9.57
N THR A 931 37.76 5.63 -9.22
CA THR A 931 39.07 4.98 -9.04
C THR A 931 39.71 5.45 -7.75
N MET A 932 40.63 4.64 -7.20
CA MET A 932 41.41 4.98 -6.02
C MET A 932 42.90 4.80 -6.32
N ASP A 933 43.65 5.88 -6.31
CA ASP A 933 45.11 5.82 -6.33
C ASP A 933 45.62 5.53 -4.91
N LYS A 934 46.17 4.32 -4.72
CA LYS A 934 46.69 3.86 -3.42
C LYS A 934 48.01 4.53 -3.02
N ASN A 935 48.74 5.15 -3.95
CA ASN A 935 50.01 5.81 -3.65
C ASN A 935 49.78 7.17 -3.02
N THR A 936 48.81 7.92 -3.55
CA THR A 936 48.44 9.26 -3.12
C THR A 936 47.24 9.26 -2.17
N ASN A 937 46.57 8.11 -2.01
CA ASN A 937 45.30 7.93 -1.31
C ASN A 937 44.20 8.87 -1.81
N THR A 938 44.11 9.07 -3.13
CA THR A 938 43.12 9.97 -3.75
C THR A 938 42.10 9.22 -4.59
N PHE A 939 40.84 9.62 -4.46
CA PHE A 939 39.78 9.29 -5.37
C PHE A 939 39.98 10.00 -6.71
N GLY A 940 39.76 9.28 -7.80
CA GLY A 940 39.67 9.83 -9.16
C GLY A 940 38.30 9.52 -9.75
N PHE A 941 37.70 10.51 -10.41
CA PHE A 941 36.41 10.36 -11.08
C PHE A 941 36.56 10.80 -12.53
N ILE A 942 36.23 9.89 -13.46
CA ILE A 942 36.15 10.19 -14.89
C ILE A 942 34.70 9.98 -15.31
N SER A 943 34.12 10.92 -16.02
CA SER A 943 32.69 10.87 -16.38
C SER A 943 32.47 11.14 -17.86
N GLY A 944 31.43 10.52 -18.40
CA GLY A 944 31.00 10.71 -19.79
C GLY A 944 29.78 9.86 -20.14
N ALA A 945 29.46 9.77 -21.42
CA ALA A 945 28.32 9.01 -21.93
C ALA A 945 28.65 7.52 -22.09
N LEU A 946 27.64 6.68 -22.33
CA LEU A 946 27.85 5.25 -22.63
C LEU A 946 28.58 5.03 -23.96
N GLU A 947 28.30 5.90 -24.92
CA GLU A 947 28.91 5.95 -26.26
C GLU A 947 30.33 6.54 -26.28
N ASP A 948 30.81 7.14 -25.17
CA ASP A 948 32.19 7.62 -25.09
C ASP A 948 33.15 6.40 -25.04
N LYS A 949 34.13 6.39 -25.95
CA LYS A 949 35.04 5.25 -26.11
C LYS A 949 35.90 4.98 -24.87
N ASP A 950 36.34 6.02 -24.17
CA ASP A 950 37.17 5.88 -22.99
C ASP A 950 36.33 5.34 -21.83
N ILE A 951 35.10 5.85 -21.66
CA ILE A 951 34.13 5.34 -20.68
C ILE A 951 33.72 3.90 -20.98
N ASN A 952 33.42 3.57 -22.23
CA ASN A 952 33.06 2.22 -22.65
C ASN A 952 34.17 1.21 -22.32
N THR A 953 35.42 1.59 -22.55
CA THR A 953 36.58 0.78 -22.18
C THR A 953 36.63 0.53 -20.67
N GLN A 954 36.44 1.58 -19.87
CA GLN A 954 36.41 1.45 -18.40
C GLN A 954 35.22 0.60 -17.90
N ILE A 955 34.05 0.69 -18.55
CA ILE A 955 32.89 -0.16 -18.24
C ILE A 955 33.25 -1.64 -18.42
N VAL A 956 33.87 -1.99 -19.55
CA VAL A 956 34.31 -3.37 -19.84
C VAL A 956 35.37 -3.84 -18.84
N ASP A 957 36.33 -2.98 -18.48
CA ASP A 957 37.37 -3.30 -17.51
C ASP A 957 36.79 -3.56 -16.11
N VAL A 958 35.76 -2.82 -15.69
CA VAL A 958 35.06 -3.04 -14.41
C VAL A 958 34.20 -4.30 -14.45
N LEU A 959 33.56 -4.62 -15.59
CA LEU A 959 32.71 -5.81 -15.76
C LEU A 959 33.51 -7.13 -15.79
N GLU A 960 34.52 -7.20 -16.66
CA GLU A 960 35.18 -8.46 -17.06
C GLU A 960 36.68 -8.47 -16.74
N GLY A 961 37.17 -7.43 -16.05
CA GLY A 961 38.58 -7.26 -15.74
C GLY A 961 39.40 -6.73 -16.92
N THR A 962 39.10 -7.13 -18.17
CA THR A 962 39.68 -6.59 -19.43
C THR A 962 38.87 -7.02 -20.68
N LYS A 963 38.99 -6.28 -21.80
CA LYS A 963 38.40 -6.62 -23.11
C LYS A 963 38.69 -8.05 -23.63
N PRO A 964 39.91 -8.62 -23.52
CA PRO A 964 40.18 -10.00 -23.94
C PRO A 964 39.37 -11.07 -23.19
N ALA A 965 39.01 -10.83 -21.93
CA ALA A 965 38.19 -11.76 -21.15
C ALA A 965 36.73 -11.77 -21.66
N PHE A 966 36.20 -10.59 -22.01
CA PHE A 966 34.90 -10.46 -22.67
C PHE A 966 34.90 -11.17 -24.02
N ASP A 967 35.87 -10.89 -24.89
CA ASP A 967 35.93 -11.47 -26.24
C ASP A 967 36.08 -13.01 -26.18
N LEU A 968 36.72 -13.56 -25.15
CA LEU A 968 36.80 -15.00 -24.93
C LEU A 968 35.43 -15.62 -24.58
N ARG A 969 34.63 -14.93 -23.76
CA ARG A 969 33.26 -15.36 -23.42
C ARG A 969 32.34 -15.25 -24.62
N ASP A 970 32.37 -14.11 -25.29
CA ASP A 970 31.60 -13.85 -26.52
C ASP A 970 31.87 -14.95 -27.55
N ARG A 971 33.14 -15.20 -27.90
CA ARG A 971 33.51 -16.32 -28.77
C ARG A 971 33.03 -17.67 -28.29
N ARG A 972 32.98 -17.93 -26.98
CA ARG A 972 32.47 -19.21 -26.46
C ARG A 972 30.96 -19.32 -26.53
N TYR A 973 30.24 -18.23 -26.35
CA TYR A 973 28.78 -18.19 -26.41
C TYR A 973 28.28 -18.21 -27.85
N SER A 974 28.90 -17.43 -28.74
CA SER A 974 28.60 -17.43 -30.18
C SER A 974 28.96 -18.74 -30.90
N LEU A 975 29.64 -19.70 -30.25
CA LEU A 975 29.81 -21.05 -30.80
C LEU A 975 28.52 -21.89 -30.76
N PHE A 976 27.54 -21.47 -29.96
CA PHE A 976 26.28 -22.18 -29.73
C PHE A 976 25.04 -21.41 -30.22
N GLU A 977 25.23 -20.22 -30.79
CA GLU A 977 24.24 -19.45 -31.55
C GLU A 977 24.40 -19.72 -33.04
#